data_AF-A0A4W4FA68-F1
#
_entry.id   AF-A0A4W4FA68-F1
#
_cell.length_a   1.000
_cell.length_b   1.000
_cell.length_c   1.000
_cell.angle_alpha   90.00
_cell.angle_beta   90.00
_cell.angle_gamma   90.00
#
_symmetry.space_group_name_H-M   'P 1'
#
loop_
_entity.id
_entity.type
_entity.pdbx_description
1 polymer ?
#
loop_
_entity_poly.entity_id
_entity_poly.type
_entity_poly.pdbx_seq_one_letter_code
_entity_poly.pdbx_strand_id
1 'polypeptide(L)'
;MEREKEKRCDGVTPDTSGVELREGWSASSVISEQPVSQDEGQGDPAEISASMTVSQPSLAPGNADRPHTPPIRVLSEIIVQRYEGDRYGGVFHGEGVAFFQGGHVYKGSFANGLMHGRGEYTWADGLKYEGDFASNIPMGHGTYTWLDGSTYEGEIYHGLRHGVGTHKCAKMSTVYKGQWHQGKRHGKGTIYYNQEVTSWYEGEWQNNRREGFGVLRYPSGNVYEGQWKNNIQNGEGRMRWINLGQQYSGQWVNGVQHGHGKHTWILRRVSGSQYPLRNEYKGEFVQGMRHGNGSFFYASGAEYSGDWKRNKKHGQGKFIFKNGHIYEGEFIDDRMADGGRTQQSLFMNTRTVLDNYSSKQLSGSTSILGSDMVLNIQTLLKQMPESRRDRELRQVEFAIMRHATLLRALYSLYSGLGHNHSPDNTFLLTRLQFWRFLKDCNVHQHGITLAQLDQEVHSPFSAMLLRKYLSCIVIAAYHIYYKHIECSVNVLEVCFSRFMRQNIIPNAKNIKGSLFCHPVHAVIGMKYIDRCWEVYQAWCKANTSALSDQTMTARHFIWMFKVQDLCNKNISSLILSEENPEIYTTTHSNLDLEITFLEFFEALLSCAEVKRICGIRTAQQSQCGLEYLGETVRTLRGERRDSSPLSQWNSPQVYTAEGELERWIHRTHQFFTQTFFPAHEHNLLLTKEVQEEQLRRIGNHKTALDGAKETARYFNN
;
A
#
# COMPACT_ATOMS: atom_id res chain seq x y z
N MET A 1 22.53 -5.78 -45.10
CA MET A 1 22.81 -6.85 -46.09
C MET A 1 21.98 -8.04 -45.67
N GLU A 2 21.38 -8.69 -46.67
CA GLU A 2 20.42 -9.81 -46.62
C GLU A 2 19.00 -9.50 -46.11
N ARG A 3 18.08 -9.70 -47.05
CA ARG A 3 16.64 -9.40 -47.04
C ARG A 3 15.90 -10.69 -46.73
N GLU A 4 14.83 -10.64 -45.93
CA GLU A 4 13.57 -11.31 -46.27
C GLU A 4 12.36 -10.51 -45.74
N LYS A 5 11.68 -9.87 -46.71
CA LYS A 5 10.28 -9.42 -46.82
C LYS A 5 9.42 -9.33 -45.54
N GLU A 6 9.31 -8.13 -44.97
CA GLU A 6 8.09 -7.69 -44.26
C GLU A 6 7.10 -7.11 -45.28
N LYS A 7 6.00 -7.83 -45.54
CA LYS A 7 4.81 -7.28 -46.18
C LYS A 7 3.88 -6.72 -45.11
N ARG A 8 3.70 -5.41 -45.16
CA ARG A 8 2.57 -4.64 -44.63
C ARG A 8 1.27 -5.23 -45.18
N CYS A 9 0.25 -5.43 -44.34
CA CYS A 9 -1.16 -5.22 -44.72
C CYS A 9 -2.05 -5.16 -43.49
N ASP A 10 -3.06 -4.32 -43.67
CA ASP A 10 -4.10 -3.87 -42.77
C ASP A 10 -4.97 -4.98 -42.19
N GLY A 11 -5.74 -4.58 -41.18
CA GLY A 11 -6.71 -5.43 -40.52
C GLY A 11 -7.62 -6.15 -41.50
N VAL A 12 -7.65 -7.47 -41.36
CA VAL A 12 -8.67 -8.35 -41.91
C VAL A 12 -8.98 -9.39 -40.84
N THR A 13 -10.21 -9.31 -40.35
CA THR A 13 -10.93 -10.38 -39.65
C THR A 13 -10.84 -11.71 -40.41
N PRO A 14 -10.68 -12.88 -39.77
CA PRO A 14 -11.10 -14.12 -40.39
C PRO A 14 -12.60 -14.29 -40.12
N ASP A 15 -13.36 -13.87 -41.12
CA ASP A 15 -14.63 -14.48 -41.47
C ASP A 15 -14.44 -15.98 -41.68
N THR A 16 -15.52 -16.68 -41.46
CA THR A 16 -15.63 -18.13 -41.48
C THR A 16 -16.95 -18.46 -42.08
N SER A 17 -16.85 -19.06 -43.23
CA SER A 17 -17.79 -20.01 -43.80
C SER A 17 -16.92 -20.95 -44.63
N GLY A 18 -17.06 -22.26 -44.58
CA GLY A 18 -17.95 -23.09 -43.81
C GLY A 18 -17.71 -24.52 -44.26
N VAL A 19 -17.11 -25.30 -43.37
CA VAL A 19 -17.63 -26.62 -43.04
C VAL A 19 -17.85 -26.55 -41.53
N GLU A 20 -19.03 -26.02 -41.20
CA GLU A 20 -19.89 -26.23 -40.02
C GLU A 20 -19.19 -26.27 -38.63
N LEU A 21 -19.39 -25.33 -37.70
CA LEU A 21 -20.50 -24.41 -37.42
C LEU A 21 -19.91 -23.12 -36.80
N ARG A 22 -20.24 -21.94 -37.33
CA ARG A 22 -19.93 -20.65 -36.72
C ARG A 22 -21.10 -19.69 -36.95
N GLU A 23 -21.31 -18.78 -36.00
CA GLU A 23 -21.36 -17.34 -36.26
C GLU A 23 -21.29 -16.56 -34.92
N GLY A 24 -20.51 -15.48 -34.91
CA GLY A 24 -20.36 -14.52 -33.81
C GLY A 24 -20.95 -13.17 -34.22
N TRP A 25 -21.29 -12.30 -33.27
CA TRP A 25 -21.86 -10.99 -33.59
C TRP A 25 -20.92 -9.85 -33.16
N SER A 26 -20.47 -9.07 -34.15
CA SER A 26 -19.99 -7.68 -33.99
C SER A 26 -21.04 -6.72 -34.57
N ALA A 27 -21.06 -5.50 -34.05
CA ALA A 27 -22.03 -4.44 -34.33
C ALA A 27 -21.86 -3.73 -35.70
N SER A 28 -22.96 -3.23 -36.28
CA SER A 28 -23.14 -1.82 -36.72
C SER A 28 -24.55 -1.53 -37.30
N SER A 29 -25.30 -0.67 -36.59
CA SER A 29 -25.94 0.59 -37.01
C SER A 29 -26.84 0.77 -38.26
N VAL A 30 -28.00 1.42 -37.98
CA VAL A 30 -28.81 2.40 -38.76
C VAL A 30 -29.84 1.87 -39.77
N ILE A 31 -31.13 2.13 -39.51
CA ILE A 31 -31.99 3.09 -40.24
C ILE A 31 -33.25 3.40 -39.41
N SER A 32 -33.67 4.65 -39.58
CA SER A 32 -34.74 5.45 -39.00
C SER A 32 -36.12 4.81 -38.82
N GLU A 33 -36.86 5.27 -37.81
CA GLU A 33 -38.11 6.01 -38.04
C GLU A 33 -38.49 6.89 -36.84
N GLN A 34 -39.13 8.00 -37.17
CA GLN A 34 -39.47 9.15 -36.33
C GLN A 34 -40.81 8.95 -35.57
N PRO A 35 -41.17 9.87 -34.64
CA PRO A 35 -42.20 9.67 -33.63
C PRO A 35 -43.60 10.02 -34.12
N VAL A 36 -44.63 9.40 -33.53
CA VAL A 36 -46.01 9.90 -33.59
C VAL A 36 -46.61 9.92 -32.18
N SER A 37 -46.96 11.14 -31.79
CA SER A 37 -47.78 11.59 -30.67
C SER A 37 -49.22 11.08 -30.72
N GLN A 38 -49.86 10.87 -29.56
CA GLN A 38 -51.14 11.52 -29.19
C GLN A 38 -51.62 11.15 -27.78
N ASP A 39 -51.73 12.18 -26.95
CA ASP A 39 -52.77 12.61 -25.99
C ASP A 39 -53.59 11.67 -25.08
N GLU A 40 -53.55 12.11 -23.79
CA GLU A 40 -54.61 12.35 -22.79
C GLU A 40 -55.47 11.22 -22.18
N GLY A 41 -55.53 11.25 -20.83
CA GLY A 41 -56.58 10.62 -20.02
C GLY A 41 -56.25 10.45 -18.53
N GLN A 42 -56.89 11.25 -17.67
CA GLN A 42 -56.81 11.30 -16.19
C GLN A 42 -57.32 10.04 -15.45
N GLY A 43 -56.78 9.79 -14.24
CA GLY A 43 -57.47 9.04 -13.18
C GLY A 43 -56.55 8.35 -12.13
N ASP A 44 -56.45 8.91 -10.93
CA ASP A 44 -55.99 8.24 -9.68
C ASP A 44 -57.14 7.41 -9.04
N PRO A 45 -56.92 6.62 -7.97
CA PRO A 45 -55.96 5.53 -7.79
C PRO A 45 -56.68 4.24 -7.33
N ALA A 46 -56.12 3.05 -7.63
CA ALA A 46 -56.59 1.80 -7.01
C ALA A 46 -55.43 0.83 -6.78
N GLU A 47 -55.23 0.46 -5.51
CA GLU A 47 -54.47 -0.72 -5.10
C GLU A 47 -55.11 -1.98 -5.70
N ILE A 48 -54.28 -2.89 -6.23
CA ILE A 48 -54.34 -4.33 -5.97
C ILE A 48 -53.03 -4.97 -6.45
N SER A 49 -52.57 -5.86 -5.58
CA SER A 49 -51.48 -6.82 -5.67
C SER A 49 -51.39 -7.64 -6.97
N ALA A 50 -50.14 -8.06 -7.21
CA ALA A 50 -49.68 -9.32 -7.82
C ALA A 50 -49.05 -9.23 -9.23
N SER A 51 -47.76 -9.59 -9.22
CA SER A 51 -47.06 -10.44 -10.19
C SER A 51 -47.24 -10.18 -11.68
N MET A 52 -46.14 -9.89 -12.38
CA MET A 52 -45.70 -10.64 -13.56
C MET A 52 -44.26 -10.20 -13.91
N THR A 53 -43.28 -11.09 -13.70
CA THR A 53 -42.51 -11.77 -14.76
C THR A 53 -41.83 -10.83 -15.77
N VAL A 54 -40.57 -10.50 -15.47
CA VAL A 54 -39.59 -10.05 -16.47
C VAL A 54 -38.68 -11.24 -16.79
N SER A 55 -38.83 -11.71 -18.02
CA SER A 55 -38.09 -12.79 -18.64
C SER A 55 -36.60 -12.45 -18.72
N GLN A 56 -35.79 -13.23 -18.02
CA GLN A 56 -34.34 -13.19 -18.10
C GLN A 56 -33.85 -13.66 -19.48
N PRO A 57 -32.83 -13.03 -20.07
CA PRO A 57 -32.00 -13.70 -21.06
C PRO A 57 -31.13 -14.73 -20.33
N SER A 58 -31.36 -16.00 -20.65
CA SER A 58 -30.63 -17.15 -20.13
C SER A 58 -29.15 -17.11 -20.49
N LEU A 59 -28.31 -16.78 -19.52
CA LEU A 59 -26.91 -17.17 -19.48
C LEU A 59 -26.82 -18.48 -18.71
N ALA A 60 -26.40 -19.54 -19.40
CA ALA A 60 -26.38 -20.91 -18.87
C ALA A 60 -25.62 -20.99 -17.52
N PRO A 61 -26.19 -21.68 -16.52
CA PRO A 61 -25.54 -21.88 -15.23
C PRO A 61 -24.56 -23.04 -15.35
N GLY A 62 -23.27 -22.74 -15.51
CA GLY A 62 -22.21 -23.75 -15.49
C GLY A 62 -21.86 -24.18 -14.07
N ASN A 63 -22.59 -25.16 -13.53
CA ASN A 63 -22.33 -25.97 -12.34
C ASN A 63 -21.53 -25.32 -11.19
N ALA A 64 -22.24 -24.57 -10.34
CA ALA A 64 -21.87 -24.48 -8.93
C ALA A 64 -22.36 -25.76 -8.23
N ASP A 65 -21.55 -26.82 -8.35
CA ASP A 65 -21.76 -28.07 -7.61
C ASP A 65 -21.72 -27.75 -6.11
N ARG A 66 -22.85 -27.95 -5.43
CA ARG A 66 -22.94 -27.77 -3.98
C ARG A 66 -21.92 -28.71 -3.34
N PRO A 67 -21.01 -28.25 -2.47
CA PRO A 67 -20.29 -29.18 -1.63
C PRO A 67 -21.35 -29.91 -0.80
N HIS A 68 -21.48 -31.23 -1.02
CA HIS A 68 -22.39 -32.08 -0.25
C HIS A 68 -22.15 -31.76 1.23
N THR A 69 -23.10 -31.04 1.83
CA THR A 69 -23.06 -30.77 3.25
C THR A 69 -23.90 -31.89 3.85
N PRO A 70 -23.29 -32.95 4.40
CA PRO A 70 -24.05 -34.07 4.92
C PRO A 70 -24.94 -33.59 6.08
N PRO A 71 -26.13 -34.21 6.25
CA PRO A 71 -27.12 -33.76 7.21
C PRO A 71 -26.61 -33.86 8.66
N ILE A 72 -27.15 -32.99 9.49
CA ILE A 72 -27.08 -33.04 10.96
C ILE A 72 -27.69 -34.38 11.40
N ARG A 73 -26.94 -35.23 12.12
CA ARG A 73 -27.45 -36.53 12.60
C ARG A 73 -27.26 -36.67 14.11
N VAL A 74 -28.40 -36.70 14.80
CA VAL A 74 -28.53 -37.01 16.23
C VAL A 74 -29.02 -38.45 16.34
N LEU A 75 -28.45 -39.21 17.29
CA LEU A 75 -28.67 -40.66 17.45
C LEU A 75 -29.98 -41.01 18.20
N SER A 76 -31.08 -40.31 17.92
CA SER A 76 -32.28 -40.26 18.80
C SER A 76 -33.15 -41.53 18.83
N GLU A 77 -33.02 -42.47 17.89
CA GLU A 77 -33.84 -43.69 17.83
C GLU A 77 -32.98 -44.91 17.47
N ILE A 78 -32.42 -45.57 18.48
CA ILE A 78 -31.54 -46.72 18.28
C ILE A 78 -32.07 -47.93 19.07
N ILE A 79 -32.52 -48.97 18.37
CA ILE A 79 -32.98 -50.24 18.95
C ILE A 79 -31.90 -51.30 18.77
N VAL A 80 -31.42 -51.89 19.87
CA VAL A 80 -30.38 -52.94 19.83
C VAL A 80 -30.99 -54.27 19.42
N GLN A 81 -30.55 -54.84 18.30
CA GLN A 81 -30.96 -56.17 17.83
C GLN A 81 -30.08 -57.27 18.44
N ARG A 82 -28.77 -57.02 18.56
CA ARG A 82 -27.80 -57.97 19.09
C ARG A 82 -26.68 -57.21 19.80
N TYR A 83 -26.20 -57.73 20.92
CA TYR A 83 -25.08 -57.15 21.68
C TYR A 83 -24.08 -58.24 22.10
N GLU A 84 -22.80 -57.97 21.88
CA GLU A 84 -21.66 -58.82 22.22
C GLU A 84 -20.70 -58.01 23.10
N GLY A 85 -20.65 -58.27 24.40
CA GLY A 85 -19.80 -57.53 25.33
C GLY A 85 -20.21 -57.71 26.79
N ASP A 86 -19.55 -56.96 27.67
CA ASP A 86 -19.79 -57.06 29.11
C ASP A 86 -21.19 -56.53 29.49
N ARG A 87 -21.75 -57.09 30.56
CA ARG A 87 -23.01 -56.65 31.15
C ARG A 87 -22.87 -56.55 32.65
N TYR A 88 -23.38 -55.47 33.23
CA TYR A 88 -23.46 -55.30 34.67
C TYR A 88 -24.92 -55.09 35.06
N GLY A 89 -25.46 -55.97 35.92
CA GLY A 89 -26.88 -55.91 36.31
C GLY A 89 -27.86 -56.10 35.15
N GLY A 90 -27.49 -56.83 34.10
CA GLY A 90 -28.31 -57.05 32.90
C GLY A 90 -28.24 -55.94 31.84
N VAL A 91 -27.61 -54.81 32.18
CA VAL A 91 -27.44 -53.63 31.32
C VAL A 91 -26.08 -53.67 30.60
N PHE A 92 -26.00 -53.15 29.38
CA PHE A 92 -24.74 -53.05 28.62
C PHE A 92 -23.72 -52.17 29.38
N HIS A 93 -22.50 -52.67 29.54
CA HIS A 93 -21.44 -51.99 30.29
C HIS A 93 -20.07 -52.41 29.76
N GLY A 94 -19.03 -51.60 29.97
CA GLY A 94 -17.66 -51.94 29.55
C GLY A 94 -17.50 -51.94 28.03
N GLU A 95 -16.55 -52.69 27.50
CA GLU A 95 -16.33 -52.78 26.06
C GLU A 95 -17.33 -53.76 25.41
N GLY A 96 -17.89 -53.37 24.26
CA GLY A 96 -18.82 -54.22 23.54
C GLY A 96 -19.10 -53.78 22.11
N VAL A 97 -19.84 -54.64 21.40
CA VAL A 97 -20.31 -54.42 20.03
C VAL A 97 -21.83 -54.54 20.01
N ALA A 98 -22.51 -53.47 19.63
CA ALA A 98 -23.96 -53.43 19.45
C ALA A 98 -24.30 -53.39 17.96
N PHE A 99 -25.16 -54.31 17.53
CA PHE A 99 -25.80 -54.33 16.22
C PHE A 99 -27.23 -53.82 16.39
N PHE A 100 -27.56 -52.73 15.70
CA PHE A 100 -28.84 -52.06 15.82
C PHE A 100 -29.78 -52.43 14.68
N GLN A 101 -31.08 -52.37 14.96
CA GLN A 101 -32.11 -52.46 13.93
C GLN A 101 -31.88 -51.35 12.90
N GLY A 102 -31.95 -51.70 11.61
CA GLY A 102 -31.60 -50.78 10.51
C GLY A 102 -30.17 -50.93 10.01
N GLY A 103 -29.35 -51.81 10.60
CA GLY A 103 -28.02 -52.17 10.08
C GLY A 103 -26.86 -51.31 10.57
N HIS A 104 -27.08 -50.47 11.59
CA HIS A 104 -26.02 -49.69 12.23
C HIS A 104 -25.23 -50.56 13.21
N VAL A 105 -23.94 -50.26 13.39
CA VAL A 105 -23.05 -50.99 14.29
C VAL A 105 -22.27 -50.01 15.15
N TYR A 106 -22.23 -50.26 16.45
CA TYR A 106 -21.32 -49.57 17.37
C TYR A 106 -20.34 -50.55 17.99
N LYS A 107 -19.08 -50.15 18.13
CA LYS A 107 -18.02 -50.87 18.84
C LYS A 107 -17.30 -49.91 19.78
N GLY A 108 -17.34 -50.18 21.08
CA GLY A 108 -16.64 -49.36 22.06
C GLY A 108 -17.21 -49.49 23.47
N SER A 109 -16.92 -48.48 24.29
CA SER A 109 -17.33 -48.42 25.68
C SER A 109 -18.83 -48.15 25.87
N PHE A 110 -19.44 -48.81 26.85
CA PHE A 110 -20.82 -48.63 27.30
C PHE A 110 -20.86 -48.27 28.79
N ALA A 111 -21.74 -47.33 29.14
CA ALA A 111 -22.07 -47.01 30.53
C ALA A 111 -23.59 -46.88 30.68
N ASN A 112 -24.17 -47.56 31.68
CA ASN A 112 -25.61 -47.56 31.96
C ASN A 112 -26.47 -47.88 30.71
N GLY A 113 -26.00 -48.75 29.83
CA GLY A 113 -26.74 -49.18 28.64
C GLY A 113 -26.62 -48.23 27.45
N LEU A 114 -25.86 -47.13 27.59
CA LEU A 114 -25.66 -46.12 26.56
C LEU A 114 -24.21 -46.13 26.08
N MET A 115 -23.99 -45.81 24.81
CA MET A 115 -22.67 -45.59 24.23
C MET A 115 -21.99 -44.42 24.96
N HIS A 116 -20.82 -44.65 25.53
CA HIS A 116 -20.14 -43.67 26.38
C HIS A 116 -18.63 -43.93 26.40
N GLY A 117 -17.80 -42.88 26.36
CA GLY A 117 -16.35 -43.02 26.21
C GLY A 117 -15.94 -43.19 24.74
N ARG A 118 -14.80 -43.82 24.48
CA ARG A 118 -14.31 -44.00 23.11
C ARG A 118 -15.05 -45.12 22.40
N GLY A 119 -15.38 -44.89 21.13
CA GLY A 119 -15.94 -45.93 20.28
C GLY A 119 -15.99 -45.55 18.82
N GLU A 120 -16.46 -46.51 18.03
CA GLU A 120 -16.67 -46.43 16.60
C GLU A 120 -18.14 -46.71 16.31
N TYR A 121 -18.79 -45.81 15.57
CA TYR A 121 -20.16 -45.98 15.08
C TYR A 121 -20.15 -45.99 13.56
N THR A 122 -20.63 -47.08 12.97
CA THR A 122 -20.84 -47.24 11.53
C THR A 122 -22.33 -47.21 11.23
N TRP A 123 -22.77 -46.22 10.46
CA TRP A 123 -24.15 -46.15 9.99
C TRP A 123 -24.36 -47.13 8.84
N ALA A 124 -25.60 -47.59 8.64
CA ALA A 124 -25.97 -48.49 7.55
C ALA A 124 -25.71 -47.92 6.15
N ASP A 125 -25.67 -46.59 6.03
CA ASP A 125 -25.31 -45.94 4.77
C ASP A 125 -23.80 -45.95 4.50
N GLY A 126 -22.98 -46.35 5.46
CA GLY A 126 -21.51 -46.48 5.37
C GLY A 126 -20.73 -45.28 5.93
N LEU A 127 -21.39 -44.25 6.47
CA LEU A 127 -20.71 -43.23 7.27
C LEU A 127 -20.08 -43.91 8.50
N LYS A 128 -18.86 -43.51 8.85
CA LYS A 128 -18.18 -43.97 10.07
C LYS A 128 -17.80 -42.77 10.93
N TYR A 129 -18.00 -42.89 12.24
CA TYR A 129 -17.49 -41.98 13.25
C TYR A 129 -16.61 -42.75 14.23
N GLU A 130 -15.46 -42.21 14.56
CA GLU A 130 -14.55 -42.73 15.58
C GLU A 130 -14.17 -41.59 16.52
N GLY A 131 -14.45 -41.73 17.81
CA GLY A 131 -14.20 -40.66 18.78
C GLY A 131 -14.93 -40.85 20.10
N ASP A 132 -15.07 -39.75 20.85
CA ASP A 132 -15.75 -39.78 22.14
C ASP A 132 -17.28 -39.74 21.98
N PHE A 133 -17.95 -40.43 22.89
CA PHE A 133 -19.39 -40.44 23.07
C PHE A 133 -19.72 -40.08 24.52
N ALA A 134 -20.81 -39.38 24.75
CA ALA A 134 -21.49 -39.49 26.04
C ALA A 134 -22.98 -39.69 25.84
N SER A 135 -23.49 -40.77 26.45
CA SER A 135 -24.91 -41.07 26.52
C SER A 135 -25.56 -41.10 25.12
N ASN A 136 -25.00 -41.91 24.22
CA ASN A 136 -25.39 -42.04 22.82
C ASN A 136 -25.12 -40.81 21.93
N ILE A 137 -24.40 -39.80 22.39
CA ILE A 137 -24.16 -38.60 21.59
C ILE A 137 -22.66 -38.48 21.26
N PRO A 138 -22.27 -38.43 19.97
CA PRO A 138 -20.90 -38.12 19.59
C PRO A 138 -20.50 -36.73 20.08
N MET A 139 -19.33 -36.60 20.71
CA MET A 139 -18.82 -35.36 21.29
C MET A 139 -17.30 -35.38 21.43
N GLY A 140 -16.72 -34.27 21.89
CA GLY A 140 -15.28 -34.20 22.15
C GLY A 140 -14.49 -34.15 20.85
N HIS A 141 -13.49 -35.00 20.68
CA HIS A 141 -12.72 -35.10 19.45
C HIS A 141 -13.07 -36.39 18.71
N GLY A 142 -13.15 -36.31 17.38
CA GLY A 142 -13.39 -37.50 16.58
C GLY A 142 -13.15 -37.30 15.09
N THR A 143 -13.25 -38.41 14.39
CA THR A 143 -13.07 -38.51 12.95
C THR A 143 -14.35 -39.03 12.30
N TYR A 144 -14.88 -38.27 11.34
CA TYR A 144 -15.89 -38.75 10.41
C TYR A 144 -15.23 -39.19 9.11
N THR A 145 -15.63 -40.36 8.61
CA THR A 145 -15.21 -40.89 7.31
C THR A 145 -16.46 -41.21 6.48
N TRP A 146 -16.59 -40.55 5.33
CA TRP A 146 -17.67 -40.76 4.38
C TRP A 146 -17.29 -41.80 3.32
N LEU A 147 -18.29 -42.46 2.69
CA LEU A 147 -18.02 -43.49 1.67
C LEU A 147 -17.27 -42.97 0.45
N ASP A 148 -17.40 -41.69 0.15
CA ASP A 148 -16.68 -41.05 -0.94
C ASP A 148 -15.17 -40.87 -0.64
N GLY A 149 -14.73 -41.28 0.56
CA GLY A 149 -13.37 -41.12 1.06
C GLY A 149 -13.10 -39.75 1.68
N SER A 150 -14.09 -38.86 1.72
CA SER A 150 -13.95 -37.59 2.45
C SER A 150 -13.80 -37.86 3.94
N THR A 151 -13.09 -36.98 4.63
CA THR A 151 -12.87 -37.09 6.08
C THR A 151 -13.00 -35.75 6.80
N TYR A 152 -13.37 -35.81 8.06
CA TYR A 152 -13.32 -34.70 9.00
C TYR A 152 -12.63 -35.19 10.26
N GLU A 153 -11.71 -34.41 10.79
CA GLU A 153 -11.02 -34.68 12.04
C GLU A 153 -10.99 -33.39 12.86
N GLY A 154 -11.54 -33.42 14.07
CA GLY A 154 -11.57 -32.25 14.94
C GLY A 154 -12.61 -32.35 16.04
N GLU A 155 -12.98 -31.19 16.57
CA GLU A 155 -13.96 -31.07 17.65
C GLU A 155 -15.39 -31.37 17.15
N ILE A 156 -16.18 -32.01 18.02
CA ILE A 156 -17.55 -32.46 17.79
C ILE A 156 -18.42 -32.05 18.98
N TYR A 157 -19.59 -31.49 18.71
CA TYR A 157 -20.58 -31.11 19.71
C TYR A 157 -21.98 -31.56 19.27
N HIS A 158 -22.62 -32.40 20.07
CA HIS A 158 -23.93 -33.01 19.77
C HIS A 158 -24.00 -33.65 18.37
N GLY A 159 -23.01 -34.46 18.01
CA GLY A 159 -22.93 -35.10 16.70
C GLY A 159 -22.50 -34.18 15.56
N LEU A 160 -22.31 -32.88 15.80
CA LEU A 160 -21.96 -31.90 14.77
C LEU A 160 -20.51 -31.48 14.82
N ARG A 161 -19.92 -31.27 13.64
CA ARG A 161 -18.62 -30.58 13.52
C ARG A 161 -18.71 -29.21 14.20
N HIS A 162 -17.81 -28.98 15.14
CA HIS A 162 -17.75 -27.77 15.95
C HIS A 162 -16.29 -27.42 16.23
N GLY A 163 -16.02 -26.25 16.84
CA GLY A 163 -14.68 -25.90 17.30
C GLY A 163 -13.67 -25.87 16.17
N VAL A 164 -12.46 -26.37 16.38
CA VAL A 164 -11.42 -26.46 15.34
C VAL A 164 -11.41 -27.84 14.69
N GLY A 165 -11.31 -27.89 13.37
CA GLY A 165 -11.24 -29.15 12.64
C GLY A 165 -10.75 -29.03 11.21
N THR A 166 -10.29 -30.16 10.68
CA THR A 166 -9.83 -30.34 9.30
C THR A 166 -10.81 -31.20 8.53
N HIS A 167 -11.31 -30.71 7.40
CA HIS A 167 -12.14 -31.47 6.46
C HIS A 167 -11.40 -31.67 5.14
N LYS A 168 -11.24 -32.92 4.72
CA LYS A 168 -10.65 -33.31 3.43
C LYS A 168 -11.77 -33.86 2.55
N CYS A 169 -12.05 -33.20 1.44
CA CYS A 169 -13.00 -33.70 0.44
C CYS A 169 -12.23 -34.52 -0.61
N ALA A 170 -12.50 -35.82 -0.69
CA ALA A 170 -11.79 -36.70 -1.63
C ALA A 170 -12.17 -36.37 -3.09
N LYS A 171 -13.47 -36.22 -3.39
CA LYS A 171 -13.97 -35.93 -4.74
C LYS A 171 -13.39 -34.66 -5.36
N MET A 172 -13.31 -33.58 -4.58
CA MET A 172 -12.82 -32.28 -5.06
C MET A 172 -11.34 -32.04 -4.75
N SER A 173 -10.68 -32.95 -4.02
CA SER A 173 -9.32 -32.75 -3.51
C SER A 173 -9.11 -31.44 -2.74
N THR A 174 -10.16 -30.94 -2.08
CA THR A 174 -10.11 -29.70 -1.29
C THR A 174 -9.88 -30.00 0.18
N VAL A 175 -9.07 -29.18 0.86
CA VAL A 175 -8.81 -29.33 2.30
C VAL A 175 -9.18 -28.03 3.00
N TYR A 176 -10.11 -28.07 3.94
CA TYR A 176 -10.41 -26.96 4.85
C TYR A 176 -9.81 -27.23 6.21
N LYS A 177 -9.16 -26.22 6.80
CA LYS A 177 -8.65 -26.21 8.18
C LYS A 177 -9.15 -24.94 8.85
N GLY A 178 -9.88 -25.05 9.94
CA GLY A 178 -10.37 -23.87 10.63
C GLY A 178 -11.51 -24.15 11.57
N GLN A 179 -12.24 -23.08 11.89
CA GLN A 179 -13.32 -23.10 12.83
C GLN A 179 -14.64 -23.58 12.21
N TRP A 180 -15.42 -24.29 13.03
CA TRP A 180 -16.71 -24.88 12.69
C TRP A 180 -17.73 -24.48 13.74
N HIS A 181 -18.94 -24.19 13.28
CA HIS A 181 -20.09 -23.95 14.15
C HIS A 181 -21.31 -24.67 13.57
N GLN A 182 -21.87 -25.60 14.35
CA GLN A 182 -23.06 -26.38 13.99
C GLN A 182 -22.97 -26.99 12.57
N GLY A 183 -21.84 -27.64 12.27
CA GLY A 183 -21.64 -28.32 10.99
C GLY A 183 -21.23 -27.42 9.81
N LYS A 184 -21.11 -26.09 10.01
CA LYS A 184 -20.74 -25.11 8.97
C LYS A 184 -19.38 -24.48 9.28
N ARG A 185 -18.60 -24.17 8.24
CA ARG A 185 -17.38 -23.35 8.35
C ARG A 185 -17.76 -21.97 8.90
N HIS A 186 -17.05 -21.53 9.92
CA HIS A 186 -17.34 -20.31 10.66
C HIS A 186 -16.03 -19.73 11.21
N GLY A 187 -16.00 -18.44 11.59
CA GLY A 187 -14.80 -17.82 12.15
C GLY A 187 -13.60 -17.87 11.21
N LYS A 188 -12.39 -18.10 11.72
CA LYS A 188 -11.17 -18.12 10.91
C LYS A 188 -10.90 -19.50 10.32
N GLY A 189 -10.48 -19.54 9.05
CA GLY A 189 -10.02 -20.78 8.44
C GLY A 189 -9.43 -20.63 7.04
N THR A 190 -8.69 -21.67 6.65
CA THR A 190 -8.02 -21.77 5.36
C THR A 190 -8.59 -22.94 4.56
N ILE A 191 -8.93 -22.68 3.30
CA ILE A 191 -9.29 -23.72 2.34
C ILE A 191 -8.25 -23.79 1.22
N TYR A 192 -7.76 -24.98 0.94
CA TYR A 192 -6.93 -25.31 -0.21
C TYR A 192 -7.83 -25.95 -1.27
N TYR A 193 -7.83 -25.38 -2.48
CA TYR A 193 -8.69 -25.84 -3.57
C TYR A 193 -8.01 -26.91 -4.44
N ASN A 194 -6.72 -27.17 -4.23
CA ASN A 194 -5.95 -28.18 -4.94
C ASN A 194 -4.85 -28.78 -4.06
N GLN A 195 -4.35 -29.96 -4.44
CA GLN A 195 -3.32 -30.69 -3.70
C GLN A 195 -1.95 -29.99 -3.78
N GLU A 196 -1.68 -29.26 -4.86
CA GLU A 196 -0.43 -28.52 -5.07
C GLU A 196 -0.35 -27.23 -4.24
N VAL A 197 -1.42 -26.86 -3.52
CA VAL A 197 -1.46 -25.67 -2.64
C VAL A 197 -1.20 -24.36 -3.44
N THR A 198 -1.47 -24.36 -4.75
CA THR A 198 -1.32 -23.18 -5.60
C THR A 198 -2.54 -22.27 -5.55
N SER A 199 -3.72 -22.80 -5.19
CA SER A 199 -4.94 -22.01 -4.97
C SER A 199 -5.54 -22.26 -3.60
N TRP A 200 -5.76 -21.17 -2.87
CA TRP A 200 -6.25 -21.23 -1.50
C TRP A 200 -6.91 -19.92 -1.10
N TYR A 201 -7.80 -19.99 -0.11
CA TYR A 201 -8.34 -18.83 0.59
C TYR A 201 -8.09 -18.97 2.09
N GLU A 202 -7.61 -17.91 2.71
CA GLU A 202 -7.43 -17.77 4.16
C GLU A 202 -8.18 -16.52 4.62
N GLY A 203 -9.07 -16.67 5.60
CA GLY A 203 -9.81 -15.53 6.11
C GLY A 203 -10.98 -15.92 6.98
N GLU A 204 -11.92 -14.98 7.10
CA GLU A 204 -13.13 -15.12 7.89
C GLU A 204 -14.26 -15.83 7.13
N TRP A 205 -15.04 -16.61 7.87
CA TRP A 205 -16.13 -17.43 7.38
C TRP A 205 -17.38 -17.20 8.22
N GLN A 206 -18.53 -17.09 7.55
CA GLN A 206 -19.83 -17.05 8.18
C GLN A 206 -20.76 -18.03 7.47
N ASN A 207 -21.16 -19.11 8.16
CA ASN A 207 -22.14 -20.08 7.65
C ASN A 207 -21.76 -20.62 6.26
N ASN A 208 -20.55 -21.16 6.12
CA ASN A 208 -19.96 -21.65 4.86
C ASN A 208 -19.67 -20.59 3.79
N ARG A 209 -19.89 -19.30 4.05
CA ARG A 209 -19.57 -18.21 3.13
C ARG A 209 -18.32 -17.47 3.60
N ARG A 210 -17.49 -17.02 2.67
CA ARG A 210 -16.41 -16.05 2.95
C ARG A 210 -17.06 -14.72 3.28
N GLU A 211 -16.66 -14.16 4.41
CA GLU A 211 -17.16 -12.91 4.99
C GLU A 211 -15.96 -12.17 5.60
N GLY A 212 -16.09 -10.88 5.94
CA GLY A 212 -15.02 -10.16 6.64
C GLY A 212 -13.73 -10.05 5.81
N PHE A 213 -12.56 -10.07 6.45
CA PHE A 213 -11.30 -9.95 5.74
C PHE A 213 -10.74 -11.31 5.32
N GLY A 214 -10.10 -11.38 4.14
CA GLY A 214 -9.40 -12.58 3.71
C GLY A 214 -8.54 -12.41 2.45
N VAL A 215 -7.65 -13.37 2.26
CA VAL A 215 -6.70 -13.46 1.16
C VAL A 215 -7.04 -14.66 0.30
N LEU A 216 -7.20 -14.45 -1.00
CA LEU A 216 -7.40 -15.49 -2.01
C LEU A 216 -6.22 -15.50 -2.98
N ARG A 217 -5.56 -16.65 -3.08
CA ARG A 217 -4.60 -16.95 -4.13
C ARG A 217 -5.26 -17.79 -5.23
N TYR A 218 -5.19 -17.28 -6.45
CA TYR A 218 -5.69 -17.97 -7.64
C TYR A 218 -4.63 -18.94 -8.19
N PRO A 219 -5.02 -19.99 -8.93
CA PRO A 219 -4.07 -20.91 -9.57
C PRO A 219 -3.04 -20.21 -10.48
N SER A 220 -3.44 -19.07 -11.09
CA SER A 220 -2.55 -18.24 -11.92
C SER A 220 -1.43 -17.53 -11.15
N GLY A 221 -1.43 -17.62 -9.81
CA GLY A 221 -0.57 -16.84 -8.93
C GLY A 221 -1.12 -15.48 -8.55
N ASN A 222 -2.20 -15.00 -9.19
CA ASN A 222 -2.85 -13.74 -8.82
C ASN A 222 -3.30 -13.80 -7.36
N VAL A 223 -3.31 -12.65 -6.68
CA VAL A 223 -3.68 -12.56 -5.27
C VAL A 223 -4.66 -11.42 -5.05
N TYR A 224 -5.81 -11.73 -4.44
CA TYR A 224 -6.71 -10.75 -3.85
C TYR A 224 -6.55 -10.77 -2.33
N GLU A 225 -6.53 -9.61 -1.71
CA GLU A 225 -6.44 -9.41 -0.26
C GLU A 225 -7.39 -8.26 0.09
N GLY A 226 -8.41 -8.53 0.90
CA GLY A 226 -9.38 -7.50 1.23
C GLY A 226 -10.66 -8.03 1.86
N GLN A 227 -11.67 -7.19 1.85
CA GLN A 227 -12.98 -7.48 2.40
C GLN A 227 -13.81 -8.38 1.45
N TRP A 228 -14.63 -9.24 2.07
CA TRP A 228 -15.51 -10.22 1.46
C TRP A 228 -16.90 -10.11 2.06
N LYS A 229 -17.92 -10.27 1.21
CA LYS A 229 -19.32 -10.35 1.62
C LYS A 229 -20.02 -11.39 0.78
N ASN A 230 -20.65 -12.37 1.42
CA ASN A 230 -21.37 -13.44 0.73
C ASN A 230 -20.55 -14.13 -0.40
N ASN A 231 -19.30 -14.49 -0.12
CA ASN A 231 -18.35 -15.10 -1.07
C ASN A 231 -17.81 -14.18 -2.19
N ILE A 232 -18.15 -12.90 -2.22
CA ILE A 232 -17.74 -11.97 -3.29
C ILE A 232 -16.89 -10.85 -2.69
N GLN A 233 -15.90 -10.35 -3.45
CA GLN A 233 -15.10 -9.20 -3.03
C GLN A 233 -15.99 -7.97 -2.88
N ASN A 234 -15.92 -7.31 -1.72
CA ASN A 234 -16.76 -6.16 -1.42
C ASN A 234 -16.07 -5.29 -0.37
N GLY A 235 -16.12 -3.97 -0.51
CA GLY A 235 -15.42 -3.03 0.35
C GLY A 235 -13.96 -2.80 -0.08
N GLU A 236 -13.07 -2.51 0.86
CA GLU A 236 -11.66 -2.20 0.53
C GLU A 236 -10.87 -3.49 0.22
N GLY A 237 -10.04 -3.44 -0.83
CA GLY A 237 -9.22 -4.58 -1.21
C GLY A 237 -8.14 -4.29 -2.25
N ARG A 238 -7.16 -5.19 -2.33
CA ARG A 238 -6.02 -5.14 -3.24
C ARG A 238 -5.96 -6.40 -4.10
N MET A 239 -5.90 -6.21 -5.41
CA MET A 239 -5.70 -7.28 -6.39
C MET A 239 -4.34 -7.13 -7.08
N ARG A 240 -3.58 -8.23 -7.17
CA ARG A 240 -2.31 -8.31 -7.89
C ARG A 240 -2.41 -9.31 -9.02
N TRP A 241 -2.25 -8.84 -10.25
CA TRP A 241 -2.13 -9.67 -11.45
C TRP A 241 -0.66 -9.86 -11.79
N ILE A 242 -0.07 -10.94 -11.25
CA ILE A 242 1.39 -11.15 -11.29
C ILE A 242 1.90 -11.22 -12.73
N ASN A 243 1.26 -12.03 -13.57
CA ASN A 243 1.70 -12.23 -14.96
C ASN A 243 1.54 -10.97 -15.83
N LEU A 244 0.59 -10.10 -15.49
CA LEU A 244 0.36 -8.84 -16.19
C LEU A 244 1.23 -7.70 -15.65
N GLY A 245 1.90 -7.89 -14.51
CA GLY A 245 2.59 -6.80 -13.81
C GLY A 245 1.62 -5.70 -13.40
N GLN A 246 0.39 -6.03 -12.99
CA GLN A 246 -0.61 -5.03 -12.62
C GLN A 246 -1.05 -5.18 -11.16
N GLN A 247 -1.43 -4.07 -10.56
CA GLN A 247 -2.01 -4.03 -9.23
C GLN A 247 -3.14 -3.02 -9.17
N TYR A 248 -4.20 -3.36 -8.44
CA TYR A 248 -5.27 -2.44 -8.06
C TYR A 248 -5.40 -2.44 -6.53
N SER A 249 -5.62 -1.27 -5.94
CA SER A 249 -5.96 -1.09 -4.53
C SER A 249 -7.07 -0.06 -4.41
N GLY A 250 -8.18 -0.39 -3.76
CA GLY A 250 -9.30 0.52 -3.59
C GLY A 250 -10.60 -0.23 -3.31
N GLN A 251 -11.72 0.43 -3.61
CA GLN A 251 -13.04 -0.08 -3.33
C GLN A 251 -13.51 -1.13 -4.34
N TRP A 252 -14.25 -2.13 -3.83
CA TRP A 252 -14.85 -3.21 -4.58
C TRP A 252 -16.33 -3.28 -4.28
N VAL A 253 -17.15 -3.45 -5.31
CA VAL A 253 -18.58 -3.70 -5.16
C VAL A 253 -18.94 -4.87 -6.06
N ASN A 254 -19.55 -5.91 -5.48
CA ASN A 254 -19.98 -7.10 -6.21
C ASN A 254 -18.88 -7.73 -7.09
N GLY A 255 -17.63 -7.75 -6.60
CA GLY A 255 -16.52 -8.40 -7.28
C GLY A 255 -15.80 -7.55 -8.31
N VAL A 256 -16.24 -6.30 -8.55
CA VAL A 256 -15.62 -5.38 -9.52
C VAL A 256 -15.09 -4.12 -8.84
N GLN A 257 -14.06 -3.51 -9.43
CA GLN A 257 -13.50 -2.25 -8.93
C GLN A 257 -14.56 -1.15 -9.01
N HIS A 258 -14.68 -0.38 -7.95
CA HIS A 258 -15.67 0.68 -7.81
C HIS A 258 -15.11 1.81 -6.94
N GLY A 259 -15.80 2.95 -6.89
CA GLY A 259 -15.45 4.07 -6.02
C GLY A 259 -14.02 4.55 -6.22
N HIS A 260 -13.33 4.93 -5.16
CA HIS A 260 -11.97 5.44 -5.26
C HIS A 260 -10.94 4.31 -5.25
N GLY A 261 -9.93 4.40 -6.12
CA GLY A 261 -8.87 3.42 -6.15
C GLY A 261 -7.62 3.87 -6.90
N LYS A 262 -6.60 3.01 -6.84
CA LYS A 262 -5.31 3.17 -7.51
C LYS A 262 -5.01 1.93 -8.34
N HIS A 263 -4.82 2.11 -9.65
CA HIS A 263 -4.35 1.06 -10.57
C HIS A 263 -2.91 1.35 -10.98
N THR A 264 -2.05 0.34 -10.93
CA THR A 264 -0.63 0.44 -11.30
C THR A 264 -0.30 -0.61 -12.35
N TRP A 265 0.37 -0.18 -13.42
CA TRP A 265 0.92 -1.04 -14.46
C TRP A 265 2.44 -0.97 -14.38
N ILE A 266 3.04 -2.03 -13.86
CA ILE A 266 4.50 -2.19 -13.74
C ILE A 266 5.04 -2.51 -15.14
N LEU A 267 5.90 -1.64 -15.66
CA LEU A 267 6.54 -1.85 -16.94
C LEU A 267 7.84 -2.65 -16.75
N ARG A 268 8.16 -3.49 -17.74
CA ARG A 268 9.47 -4.14 -17.80
C ARG A 268 10.56 -3.08 -18.05
N ARG A 269 11.76 -3.35 -17.53
CA ARG A 269 12.93 -2.44 -17.52
C ARG A 269 13.09 -1.69 -18.87
N VAL A 270 13.25 -0.36 -18.79
CA VAL A 270 13.68 0.48 -19.91
C VAL A 270 15.06 1.00 -19.56
N SER A 271 16.10 0.38 -20.12
CA SER A 271 17.50 0.76 -19.85
C SER A 271 17.73 2.24 -20.16
N GLY A 272 18.26 2.99 -19.19
CA GLY A 272 18.58 4.42 -19.35
C GLY A 272 17.42 5.39 -19.08
N SER A 273 16.21 4.93 -18.72
CA SER A 273 15.08 5.82 -18.43
C SER A 273 15.18 6.48 -17.06
N GLN A 274 15.07 7.81 -17.02
CA GLN A 274 14.92 8.61 -15.80
C GLN A 274 13.44 8.88 -15.47
N TYR A 275 12.53 8.04 -15.92
CA TYR A 275 11.10 8.17 -15.63
C TYR A 275 10.58 6.96 -14.85
N PRO A 276 9.46 7.10 -14.10
CA PRO A 276 8.90 6.01 -13.32
C PRO A 276 8.66 4.78 -14.20
N LEU A 277 9.16 3.61 -13.81
CA LEU A 277 8.95 2.36 -14.57
C LEU A 277 7.54 1.76 -14.35
N ARG A 278 6.53 2.62 -14.26
CA ARG A 278 5.13 2.24 -14.11
C ARG A 278 4.20 3.33 -14.61
N ASN A 279 3.07 2.92 -15.17
CA ASN A 279 1.93 3.81 -15.27
C ASN A 279 1.09 3.67 -13.99
N GLU A 280 0.45 4.74 -13.56
CA GLU A 280 -0.37 4.75 -12.35
C GLU A 280 -1.60 5.62 -12.57
N TYR A 281 -2.78 5.09 -12.29
CA TYR A 281 -4.03 5.85 -12.21
C TYR A 281 -4.47 5.93 -10.75
N LYS A 282 -4.93 7.10 -10.32
CA LYS A 282 -5.58 7.34 -9.03
C LYS A 282 -6.85 8.12 -9.29
N GLY A 283 -8.00 7.62 -8.84
CA GLY A 283 -9.26 8.33 -9.03
C GLY A 283 -10.45 7.40 -8.88
N GLU A 284 -11.56 7.83 -9.44
CA GLU A 284 -12.82 7.09 -9.37
C GLU A 284 -12.90 5.94 -10.40
N PHE A 285 -13.65 4.91 -10.04
CA PHE A 285 -13.96 3.72 -10.80
C PHE A 285 -15.45 3.43 -10.73
N VAL A 286 -16.04 3.06 -11.87
CA VAL A 286 -17.41 2.56 -11.97
C VAL A 286 -17.40 1.31 -12.83
N GLN A 287 -17.84 0.18 -12.26
CA GLN A 287 -17.93 -1.11 -12.95
C GLN A 287 -16.60 -1.53 -13.60
N GLY A 288 -15.49 -1.42 -12.85
CA GLY A 288 -14.16 -1.76 -13.35
C GLY A 288 -13.53 -0.74 -14.31
N MET A 289 -14.24 0.33 -14.67
CA MET A 289 -13.75 1.37 -15.58
C MET A 289 -13.39 2.65 -14.82
N ARG A 290 -12.29 3.29 -15.21
CA ARG A 290 -11.94 4.64 -14.75
C ARG A 290 -13.07 5.60 -15.13
N HIS A 291 -13.52 6.38 -14.17
CA HIS A 291 -14.65 7.30 -14.29
C HIS A 291 -14.41 8.52 -13.37
N GLY A 292 -15.24 9.55 -13.47
CA GLY A 292 -15.23 10.67 -12.55
C GLY A 292 -13.90 11.43 -12.56
N ASN A 293 -13.49 11.99 -11.43
CA ASN A 293 -12.21 12.69 -11.37
C ASN A 293 -11.04 11.71 -11.13
N GLY A 294 -9.93 11.91 -11.82
CA GLY A 294 -8.74 11.11 -11.60
C GLY A 294 -7.47 11.64 -12.27
N SER A 295 -6.34 11.19 -11.73
CA SER A 295 -5.01 11.47 -12.23
C SER A 295 -4.35 10.22 -12.81
N PHE A 296 -3.73 10.34 -13.97
CA PHE A 296 -2.92 9.30 -14.60
C PHE A 296 -1.48 9.77 -14.77
N PHE A 297 -0.57 9.09 -14.10
CA PHE A 297 0.87 9.28 -14.15
C PHE A 297 1.45 8.27 -15.14
N TYR A 298 2.06 8.79 -16.20
CA TYR A 298 2.69 7.96 -17.21
C TYR A 298 4.13 7.65 -16.84
N ALA A 299 4.59 6.48 -17.28
CA ALA A 299 5.97 6.07 -17.17
C ALA A 299 6.95 6.91 -17.99
N SER A 300 6.45 7.79 -18.86
CA SER A 300 7.24 8.81 -19.56
C SER A 300 7.40 10.11 -18.75
N GLY A 301 6.85 10.15 -17.53
CA GLY A 301 6.75 11.35 -16.72
C GLY A 301 5.65 12.32 -17.16
N ALA A 302 4.88 12.03 -18.22
CA ALA A 302 3.67 12.79 -18.50
C ALA A 302 2.61 12.55 -17.40
N GLU A 303 1.70 13.48 -17.23
CA GLU A 303 0.64 13.41 -16.24
C GLU A 303 -0.66 13.97 -16.83
N TYR A 304 -1.78 13.32 -16.52
CA TYR A 304 -3.11 13.87 -16.74
C TYR A 304 -3.83 13.97 -15.40
N SER A 305 -4.56 15.04 -15.16
CA SER A 305 -5.45 15.21 -14.01
C SER A 305 -6.74 15.88 -14.48
N GLY A 306 -7.88 15.21 -14.37
CA GLY A 306 -9.15 15.70 -14.92
C GLY A 306 -10.26 14.66 -14.90
N ASP A 307 -11.31 14.89 -15.69
CA ASP A 307 -12.45 13.98 -15.73
C ASP A 307 -12.19 12.74 -16.61
N TRP A 308 -12.82 11.64 -16.24
CA TRP A 308 -12.73 10.34 -16.88
C TRP A 308 -14.12 9.80 -17.15
N LYS A 309 -14.29 9.19 -18.31
CA LYS A 309 -15.51 8.50 -18.70
C LYS A 309 -15.16 7.22 -19.42
N ARG A 310 -15.56 6.08 -18.83
CA ARG A 310 -15.39 4.73 -19.43
C ARG A 310 -13.95 4.49 -19.91
N ASN A 311 -12.99 4.68 -19.02
CA ASN A 311 -11.55 4.54 -19.29
C ASN A 311 -10.90 5.59 -20.19
N LYS A 312 -11.62 6.62 -20.65
CA LYS A 312 -11.07 7.70 -21.47
C LYS A 312 -11.08 9.02 -20.73
N LYS A 313 -10.11 9.89 -20.99
CA LYS A 313 -10.12 11.29 -20.54
C LYS A 313 -11.30 11.99 -21.18
N HIS A 314 -12.03 12.76 -20.39
CA HIS A 314 -13.23 13.47 -20.79
C HIS A 314 -13.34 14.77 -20.01
N GLY A 315 -14.28 15.66 -20.34
CA GLY A 315 -14.55 16.85 -19.54
C GLY A 315 -13.34 17.77 -19.37
N GLN A 316 -13.24 18.48 -18.26
CA GLN A 316 -12.13 19.40 -18.03
C GLN A 316 -10.91 18.65 -17.50
N GLY A 317 -9.72 19.02 -17.97
CA GLY A 317 -8.50 18.40 -17.50
C GLY A 317 -7.22 19.17 -17.78
N LYS A 318 -6.20 18.82 -17.01
CA LYS A 318 -4.83 19.30 -17.13
C LYS A 318 -3.93 18.16 -17.60
N PHE A 319 -3.22 18.35 -18.70
CA PHE A 319 -2.24 17.41 -19.21
C PHE A 319 -0.84 18.04 -19.22
N ILE A 320 0.05 17.48 -18.41
CA ILE A 320 1.47 17.79 -18.40
C ILE A 320 2.16 16.79 -19.31
N PHE A 321 2.67 17.25 -20.44
CA PHE A 321 3.37 16.41 -21.40
C PHE A 321 4.73 15.95 -20.87
N LYS A 322 5.33 14.93 -21.50
CA LYS A 322 6.68 14.45 -21.17
C LYS A 322 7.73 15.56 -21.18
N ASN A 323 7.52 16.56 -22.05
CA ASN A 323 8.38 17.73 -22.20
C ASN A 323 8.01 18.88 -21.23
N GLY A 324 7.18 18.65 -20.21
CA GLY A 324 6.80 19.68 -19.24
C GLY A 324 5.80 20.73 -19.73
N HIS A 325 5.45 20.76 -21.03
CA HIS A 325 4.38 21.61 -21.53
C HIS A 325 3.06 21.26 -20.82
N ILE A 326 2.22 22.27 -20.58
CA ILE A 326 0.94 22.10 -19.89
C ILE A 326 -0.18 22.47 -20.85
N TYR A 327 -1.15 21.57 -21.00
CA TYR A 327 -2.45 21.88 -21.59
C TYR A 327 -3.50 21.84 -20.47
N GLU A 328 -4.32 22.88 -20.37
CA GLU A 328 -5.48 22.94 -19.47
C GLU A 328 -6.69 23.26 -20.33
N GLY A 329 -7.68 22.37 -20.37
CA GLY A 329 -8.85 22.53 -21.22
C GLY A 329 -9.71 21.26 -21.31
N GLU A 330 -10.65 21.28 -22.25
CA GLU A 330 -11.62 20.19 -22.42
C GLU A 330 -11.04 18.99 -23.18
N PHE A 331 -11.41 17.79 -22.76
CA PHE A 331 -11.10 16.51 -23.38
C PHE A 331 -12.37 15.79 -23.83
N ILE A 332 -12.34 15.21 -25.02
CA ILE A 332 -13.41 14.39 -25.58
C ILE A 332 -12.79 13.06 -26.02
N ASP A 333 -13.06 12.00 -25.26
CA ASP A 333 -12.62 10.63 -25.57
C ASP A 333 -11.11 10.53 -25.84
N ASP A 334 -10.31 10.94 -24.85
CA ASP A 334 -8.84 11.05 -24.88
C ASP A 334 -8.25 12.14 -25.79
N ARG A 335 -9.07 12.89 -26.54
CA ARG A 335 -8.61 13.97 -27.43
C ARG A 335 -8.80 15.33 -26.77
N MET A 336 -7.83 16.23 -26.95
CA MET A 336 -7.98 17.64 -26.56
C MET A 336 -8.99 18.30 -27.52
N ALA A 337 -9.99 19.00 -26.99
CA ALA A 337 -11.07 19.60 -27.78
C ALA A 337 -10.59 20.78 -28.64
N ASP A 338 -9.57 21.50 -28.17
CA ASP A 338 -9.07 22.73 -28.81
C ASP A 338 -8.07 22.45 -29.96
N GLY A 339 -8.45 21.57 -30.88
CA GLY A 339 -7.66 21.16 -32.05
C GLY A 339 -7.49 22.25 -33.13
N GLY A 340 -7.30 23.53 -32.76
CA GLY A 340 -7.42 24.67 -33.69
C GLY A 340 -6.23 25.62 -33.85
N ARG A 341 -5.22 25.68 -32.96
CA ARG A 341 -4.09 26.64 -33.12
C ARG A 341 -2.67 26.13 -32.85
N THR A 342 -2.49 24.88 -32.43
CA THR A 342 -1.15 24.26 -32.37
C THR A 342 -1.02 23.28 -33.52
N GLN A 343 -0.21 23.69 -34.50
CA GLN A 343 0.07 22.99 -35.74
C GLN A 343 0.30 21.48 -35.54
N GLN A 344 -0.32 20.69 -36.41
CA GLN A 344 -0.05 19.27 -36.61
C GLN A 344 1.46 19.01 -36.74
N SER A 345 2.02 18.26 -35.78
CA SER A 345 3.09 17.25 -35.97
C SER A 345 3.83 16.98 -34.66
N LEU A 346 3.21 16.30 -33.69
CA LEU A 346 3.93 15.52 -32.66
C LEU A 346 3.09 14.30 -32.23
N PHE A 347 2.66 13.49 -33.19
CA PHE A 347 2.46 12.06 -32.91
C PHE A 347 3.84 11.41 -32.89
N MET A 348 4.43 11.23 -31.70
CA MET A 348 5.56 10.30 -31.57
C MET A 348 5.05 8.98 -31.01
N ASN A 349 4.84 8.07 -31.96
CA ASN A 349 4.94 6.64 -31.79
C ASN A 349 6.15 6.27 -30.93
N THR A 350 5.97 5.29 -30.07
CA THR A 350 7.05 4.46 -29.56
C THR A 350 7.69 3.67 -30.71
N ARG A 351 8.77 4.18 -31.32
CA ARG A 351 9.92 3.43 -31.88
C ARG A 351 10.95 4.36 -32.52
N THR A 352 12.21 4.01 -32.31
CA THR A 352 13.49 4.66 -32.69
C THR A 352 13.71 4.80 -34.20
N VAL A 353 14.35 5.89 -34.66
CA VAL A 353 15.68 5.98 -35.33
C VAL A 353 15.84 7.38 -36.00
N LEU A 354 17.09 7.87 -36.00
CA LEU A 354 17.67 9.06 -36.67
C LEU A 354 17.03 9.50 -38.00
N ASP A 355 16.98 10.81 -38.26
CA ASP A 355 17.85 11.42 -39.28
C ASP A 355 17.87 12.96 -39.29
N ASN A 356 19.05 13.46 -39.71
CA ASN A 356 19.41 14.86 -39.92
C ASN A 356 18.82 15.44 -41.22
N TYR A 357 18.33 16.68 -41.18
CA TYR A 357 18.82 17.87 -41.94
C TYR A 357 17.73 18.95 -42.14
N SER A 358 18.18 20.20 -42.01
CA SER A 358 17.68 21.45 -42.62
C SER A 358 16.41 22.12 -42.09
N SER A 359 16.67 23.03 -41.15
CA SER A 359 16.19 24.41 -41.06
C SER A 359 14.96 24.83 -41.90
N LYS A 360 13.85 25.11 -41.21
CA LYS A 360 13.01 26.29 -41.47
C LYS A 360 12.50 26.83 -40.13
N GLN A 361 12.86 28.08 -39.84
CA GLN A 361 12.34 28.87 -38.73
C GLN A 361 10.81 28.95 -38.79
N LEU A 362 10.12 28.85 -37.65
CA LEU A 362 9.06 29.80 -37.25
C LEU A 362 8.59 29.56 -35.80
N SER A 363 8.80 30.59 -34.98
CA SER A 363 7.99 31.09 -33.86
C SER A 363 6.96 30.17 -33.17
N GLY A 364 7.44 29.29 -32.29
CA GLY A 364 6.72 28.73 -31.16
C GLY A 364 7.77 28.21 -30.18
N SER A 365 7.85 28.77 -28.97
CA SER A 365 8.99 28.62 -28.05
C SER A 365 9.27 27.16 -27.65
N THR A 366 10.01 26.44 -28.49
CA THR A 366 10.64 25.15 -28.13
C THR A 366 11.74 25.43 -27.12
N SER A 367 11.62 24.88 -25.90
CA SER A 367 12.65 24.98 -24.86
C SER A 367 14.02 24.54 -25.42
N ILE A 368 15.04 25.36 -25.19
CA ILE A 368 16.40 25.12 -25.72
C ILE A 368 17.06 23.94 -24.99
N LEU A 369 16.55 23.57 -23.81
CA LEU A 369 17.08 22.51 -22.94
C LEU A 369 16.73 21.09 -23.40
N GLY A 370 15.81 20.93 -24.35
CA GLY A 370 15.26 19.63 -24.76
C GLY A 370 14.16 19.12 -23.80
N SER A 371 13.43 18.07 -24.20
CA SER A 371 12.22 17.62 -23.48
C SER A 371 12.46 17.21 -22.03
N ASP A 372 13.64 16.71 -21.69
CA ASP A 372 13.92 16.14 -20.37
C ASP A 372 14.35 17.19 -19.33
N MET A 373 14.61 18.44 -19.76
CA MET A 373 15.09 19.54 -18.91
C MET A 373 14.20 20.80 -18.95
N VAL A 374 13.01 20.72 -19.56
CA VAL A 374 12.11 21.87 -19.68
C VAL A 374 11.70 22.39 -18.30
N LEU A 375 11.77 23.71 -18.11
CA LEU A 375 11.47 24.34 -16.83
C LEU A 375 9.96 24.57 -16.65
N ASN A 376 9.45 24.23 -15.48
CA ASN A 376 8.11 24.59 -15.03
C ASN A 376 8.21 25.69 -13.95
N ILE A 377 8.37 26.93 -14.40
CA ILE A 377 8.52 28.12 -13.55
C ILE A 377 7.45 29.17 -13.84
N GLN A 378 6.29 28.73 -14.35
CA GLN A 378 5.22 29.63 -14.79
C GLN A 378 4.68 30.50 -13.64
N THR A 379 4.68 29.97 -12.42
CA THR A 379 4.32 30.72 -11.20
C THR A 379 5.23 31.92 -10.97
N LEU A 380 6.55 31.77 -11.17
CA LEU A 380 7.51 32.87 -11.11
C LEU A 380 7.35 33.83 -12.28
N LEU A 381 7.19 33.31 -13.50
CA LEU A 381 7.02 34.15 -14.69
C LEU A 381 5.75 35.02 -14.60
N LYS A 382 4.68 34.55 -13.97
CA LYS A 382 3.46 35.33 -13.71
C LYS A 382 3.70 36.52 -12.75
N GLN A 383 4.74 36.49 -11.92
CA GLN A 383 5.11 37.62 -11.05
C GLN A 383 5.90 38.71 -11.79
N MET A 384 6.27 38.46 -13.07
CA MET A 384 7.08 39.37 -13.88
C MET A 384 6.23 40.04 -14.98
N PRO A 385 6.61 41.25 -15.45
CA PRO A 385 5.92 41.92 -16.55
C PRO A 385 5.89 41.07 -17.82
N GLU A 386 4.74 41.02 -18.50
CA GLU A 386 4.53 40.12 -19.65
C GLU A 386 5.57 40.29 -20.76
N SER A 387 5.99 41.53 -21.01
CA SER A 387 7.00 41.87 -22.04
C SER A 387 8.38 41.27 -21.78
N ARG A 388 8.68 40.85 -20.55
CA ARG A 388 9.99 40.31 -20.15
C ARG A 388 10.00 38.78 -19.96
N ARG A 389 8.84 38.13 -19.84
CA ARG A 389 8.74 36.70 -19.47
C ARG A 389 9.54 35.78 -20.39
N ASP A 390 9.38 35.92 -21.71
CA ASP A 390 10.08 35.07 -22.69
C ASP A 390 11.59 35.29 -22.67
N ARG A 391 12.02 36.54 -22.43
CA ARG A 391 13.44 36.88 -22.32
C ARG A 391 14.03 36.27 -21.06
N GLU A 392 13.38 36.44 -19.91
CA GLU A 392 13.79 35.88 -18.62
C GLU A 392 13.91 34.35 -18.71
N LEU A 393 12.90 33.68 -19.29
CA LEU A 393 12.90 32.23 -19.50
C LEU A 393 14.09 31.79 -20.37
N ARG A 394 14.33 32.42 -21.53
CA ARG A 394 15.46 32.05 -22.39
C ARG A 394 16.81 32.25 -21.70
N GLN A 395 16.98 33.35 -20.96
CA GLN A 395 18.25 33.66 -20.31
C GLN A 395 18.57 32.66 -19.19
N VAL A 396 17.57 32.27 -18.38
CA VAL A 396 17.78 31.22 -17.38
C VAL A 396 18.03 29.86 -18.02
N GLU A 397 17.36 29.52 -19.14
CA GLU A 397 17.65 28.30 -19.91
C GLU A 397 19.12 28.27 -20.40
N PHE A 398 19.64 29.37 -20.94
CA PHE A 398 21.05 29.46 -21.35
C PHE A 398 22.01 29.27 -20.17
N ALA A 399 21.71 29.86 -19.01
CA ALA A 399 22.53 29.69 -17.82
C ALA A 399 22.51 28.24 -17.30
N ILE A 400 21.37 27.56 -17.35
CA ILE A 400 21.27 26.14 -17.02
C ILE A 400 22.08 25.29 -18.00
N MET A 401 22.03 25.57 -19.31
CA MET A 401 22.83 24.86 -20.31
C MET A 401 24.33 24.92 -20.00
N ARG A 402 24.83 26.09 -19.59
CA ARG A 402 26.23 26.28 -19.19
C ARG A 402 26.67 25.32 -18.07
N HIS A 403 25.74 24.90 -17.22
CA HIS A 403 25.99 24.01 -16.09
C HIS A 403 25.32 22.63 -16.23
N ALA A 404 24.79 22.27 -17.42
CA ALA A 404 23.94 21.09 -17.60
C ALA A 404 24.64 19.77 -17.24
N THR A 405 25.91 19.61 -17.58
CA THR A 405 26.70 18.41 -17.24
C THR A 405 26.88 18.27 -15.73
N LEU A 406 27.18 19.37 -15.03
CA LEU A 406 27.32 19.38 -13.58
C LEU A 406 25.98 19.07 -12.90
N LEU A 407 24.90 19.72 -13.32
CA LEU A 407 23.57 19.53 -12.73
C LEU A 407 23.05 18.10 -12.92
N ARG A 408 23.31 17.47 -14.08
CA ARG A 408 23.03 16.04 -14.30
C ARG A 408 23.88 15.14 -13.40
N ALA A 409 25.18 15.44 -13.27
CA ALA A 409 26.06 14.66 -12.39
C ALA A 409 25.62 14.75 -10.93
N LEU A 410 25.20 15.93 -10.46
CA LEU A 410 24.64 16.13 -9.13
C LEU A 410 23.31 15.40 -8.95
N TYR A 411 22.40 15.51 -9.92
CA TYR A 411 21.15 14.75 -9.90
C TYR A 411 21.42 13.24 -9.74
N SER A 412 22.32 12.69 -10.56
CA SER A 412 22.70 11.28 -10.50
C SER A 412 23.34 10.92 -9.14
N LEU A 413 24.25 11.75 -8.63
CA LEU A 413 24.90 11.55 -7.33
C LEU A 413 23.88 11.45 -6.20
N TYR A 414 22.98 12.44 -6.08
CA TYR A 414 21.99 12.47 -5.01
C TYR A 414 20.92 11.39 -5.18
N SER A 415 20.54 11.05 -6.41
CA SER A 415 19.58 9.98 -6.68
C SER A 415 20.08 8.61 -6.22
N GLY A 416 21.39 8.39 -6.18
CA GLY A 416 21.99 7.14 -5.70
C GLY A 416 22.05 6.99 -4.17
N LEU A 417 21.77 8.05 -3.41
CA LEU A 417 21.90 8.00 -1.95
C LEU A 417 20.90 7.03 -1.32
N GLY A 418 21.39 6.12 -0.48
CA GLY A 418 20.57 5.12 0.20
C GLY A 418 20.21 3.88 -0.63
N HIS A 419 20.81 3.72 -1.82
CA HIS A 419 20.67 2.52 -2.64
C HIS A 419 21.94 1.67 -2.62
N ASN A 420 21.79 0.36 -2.41
CA ASN A 420 22.93 -0.55 -2.37
C ASN A 420 23.44 -0.91 -3.77
N HIS A 421 22.55 -1.17 -4.74
CA HIS A 421 22.90 -1.41 -6.14
C HIS A 421 21.65 -1.31 -7.04
N SER A 422 21.79 -0.70 -8.22
CA SER A 422 20.88 -0.92 -9.36
C SER A 422 21.70 -1.51 -10.51
N PRO A 423 21.22 -2.55 -11.21
CA PRO A 423 21.93 -3.13 -12.35
C PRO A 423 22.16 -2.15 -13.51
N ASP A 424 21.45 -1.02 -13.55
CA ASP A 424 21.59 0.03 -14.58
C ASP A 424 22.03 1.39 -14.02
N ASN A 425 22.20 1.52 -12.69
CA ASN A 425 22.48 2.81 -12.00
C ASN A 425 21.53 3.97 -12.35
N THR A 426 20.31 3.68 -12.85
CA THR A 426 19.31 4.71 -13.15
C THR A 426 18.39 4.94 -11.95
N PHE A 427 18.80 5.83 -11.06
CA PHE A 427 17.98 6.23 -9.92
C PHE A 427 17.20 7.51 -10.22
N LEU A 428 15.97 7.57 -9.72
CA LEU A 428 15.22 8.82 -9.69
C LEU A 428 15.49 9.51 -8.37
N LEU A 429 15.79 10.80 -8.46
CA LEU A 429 15.91 11.61 -7.26
C LEU A 429 14.57 11.56 -6.53
N THR A 430 14.57 11.20 -5.26
CA THR A 430 13.40 11.34 -4.39
C THR A 430 13.41 12.71 -3.75
N ARG A 431 12.27 13.15 -3.23
CA ARG A 431 12.22 14.43 -2.55
C ARG A 431 13.06 14.47 -1.28
N LEU A 432 13.14 13.35 -0.56
CA LEU A 432 14.06 13.19 0.57
C LEU A 432 15.52 13.51 0.18
N GLN A 433 15.99 12.96 -0.94
CA GLN A 433 17.33 13.22 -1.47
C GLN A 433 17.48 14.66 -1.99
N PHE A 434 16.41 15.25 -2.53
CA PHE A 434 16.43 16.66 -2.93
C PHE A 434 16.57 17.62 -1.74
N TRP A 435 15.86 17.36 -0.63
CA TRP A 435 16.05 18.13 0.60
C TRP A 435 17.48 18.00 1.13
N ARG A 436 18.09 16.81 1.05
CA ARG A 436 19.50 16.59 1.39
C ARG A 436 20.41 17.45 0.51
N PHE A 437 20.18 17.49 -0.80
CA PHE A 437 20.90 18.37 -1.73
C PHE A 437 20.79 19.85 -1.34
N LEU A 438 19.59 20.35 -1.04
CA LEU A 438 19.40 21.75 -0.62
C LEU A 438 20.11 22.04 0.71
N LYS A 439 20.07 21.11 1.67
CA LYS A 439 20.76 21.24 2.96
C LYS A 439 22.28 21.26 2.79
N ASP A 440 22.84 20.39 1.94
CA ASP A 440 24.27 20.40 1.60
C ASP A 440 24.67 21.73 0.93
N CYS A 441 23.82 22.28 0.07
CA CYS A 441 24.01 23.59 -0.57
C CYS A 441 23.78 24.78 0.39
N ASN A 442 23.59 24.54 1.69
CA ASN A 442 23.38 25.54 2.73
C ASN A 442 22.17 26.45 2.45
N VAL A 443 21.12 25.96 1.79
CA VAL A 443 19.91 26.76 1.48
C VAL A 443 19.20 27.23 2.75
N HIS A 444 19.13 26.36 3.76
CA HIS A 444 18.55 26.64 5.07
C HIS A 444 19.23 27.80 5.83
N GLN A 445 20.43 28.24 5.42
CA GLN A 445 21.15 29.35 6.05
C GLN A 445 20.75 30.74 5.52
N HIS A 446 19.81 30.82 4.57
CA HIS A 446 19.36 32.08 3.95
C HIS A 446 18.02 32.59 4.49
N GLY A 447 17.57 32.13 5.65
CA GLY A 447 16.31 32.57 6.26
C GLY A 447 15.05 32.07 5.59
N ILE A 448 15.15 30.93 4.89
CA ILE A 448 14.04 30.27 4.22
C ILE A 448 14.10 28.78 4.59
N THR A 449 12.99 28.23 5.07
CA THR A 449 12.92 26.80 5.41
C THR A 449 12.80 25.94 4.16
N LEU A 450 13.26 24.69 4.23
CA LEU A 450 13.09 23.74 3.13
C LEU A 450 11.60 23.44 2.87
N ALA A 451 10.76 23.51 3.91
CA ALA A 451 9.31 23.39 3.80
C ALA A 451 8.71 24.56 2.98
N GLN A 452 9.15 25.80 3.22
CA GLN A 452 8.68 26.98 2.47
C GLN A 452 9.04 26.95 0.98
N LEU A 453 10.19 26.35 0.63
CA LEU A 453 10.59 26.14 -0.77
C LEU A 453 9.79 25.02 -1.46
N ASP A 454 9.17 24.15 -0.68
CA ASP A 454 8.43 22.99 -1.15
C ASP A 454 6.92 23.24 -1.03
N GLN A 455 6.42 24.21 -1.82
CA GLN A 455 5.02 24.70 -1.81
C GLN A 455 3.96 23.65 -2.20
N GLU A 456 4.36 22.42 -2.52
CA GLU A 456 3.45 21.31 -2.82
C GLU A 456 3.75 20.13 -1.89
N VAL A 457 2.80 19.78 -1.01
CA VAL A 457 3.01 18.62 -0.16
C VAL A 457 2.71 17.34 -0.89
N HIS A 458 3.77 16.55 -0.98
CA HIS A 458 3.80 15.21 -1.53
C HIS A 458 4.57 14.34 -0.52
N SER A 459 4.63 13.03 -0.69
CA SER A 459 5.43 12.14 0.17
C SER A 459 6.96 12.38 -0.01
N PRO A 460 7.82 12.21 1.03
CA PRO A 460 9.30 12.23 0.88
C PRO A 460 9.82 11.25 -0.18
N PHE A 461 9.05 10.18 -0.43
CA PHE A 461 9.35 9.13 -1.41
C PHE A 461 8.94 9.49 -2.85
N SER A 462 8.38 10.69 -3.05
CA SER A 462 7.94 11.14 -4.36
C SER A 462 9.14 11.33 -5.28
N ALA A 463 9.09 10.67 -6.44
CA ALA A 463 10.12 10.82 -7.47
C ALA A 463 10.09 12.24 -8.06
N MET A 464 11.26 12.83 -8.17
CA MET A 464 11.53 14.14 -8.73
C MET A 464 12.34 13.97 -10.00
N LEU A 465 11.71 14.23 -11.14
CA LEU A 465 12.37 14.19 -12.45
C LEU A 465 13.41 15.30 -12.58
N LEU A 466 14.39 15.14 -13.47
CA LEU A 466 15.44 16.14 -13.73
C LEU A 466 14.85 17.53 -14.01
N ARG A 467 13.79 17.63 -14.81
CA ARG A 467 13.08 18.89 -15.04
C ARG A 467 12.50 19.54 -13.78
N LYS A 468 11.95 18.75 -12.85
CA LYS A 468 11.39 19.27 -11.58
C LYS A 468 12.53 19.73 -10.68
N TYR A 469 13.60 18.94 -10.59
CA TYR A 469 14.85 19.33 -9.90
C TYR A 469 15.40 20.68 -10.40
N LEU A 470 15.53 20.86 -11.73
CA LEU A 470 16.01 22.12 -12.31
C LEU A 470 15.06 23.30 -12.04
N SER A 471 13.76 23.08 -12.16
CA SER A 471 12.74 24.10 -11.86
C SER A 471 12.82 24.53 -10.39
N CYS A 472 12.95 23.58 -9.46
CA CYS A 472 13.09 23.86 -8.03
C CYS A 472 14.40 24.61 -7.70
N ILE A 473 15.50 24.33 -8.40
CA ILE A 473 16.75 25.09 -8.23
C ILE A 473 16.57 26.55 -8.64
N VAL A 474 15.90 26.82 -9.76
CA VAL A 474 15.61 28.18 -10.21
C VAL A 474 14.69 28.89 -9.21
N ILE A 475 13.67 28.19 -8.70
CA ILE A 475 12.76 28.72 -7.67
C ILE A 475 13.50 29.05 -6.38
N ALA A 476 14.33 28.13 -5.88
CA ALA A 476 15.15 28.38 -4.69
C ALA A 476 16.09 29.57 -4.89
N ALA A 477 16.77 29.64 -6.05
CA ALA A 477 17.66 30.75 -6.37
C ALA A 477 16.93 32.11 -6.38
N TYR A 478 15.71 32.15 -6.92
CA TYR A 478 14.88 33.34 -6.91
C TYR A 478 14.51 33.74 -5.47
N HIS A 479 13.98 32.83 -4.67
CA HIS A 479 13.58 33.16 -3.29
C HIS A 479 14.74 33.64 -2.42
N ILE A 480 15.94 33.07 -2.58
CA ILE A 480 17.14 33.47 -1.84
C ILE A 480 17.64 34.85 -2.27
N TYR A 481 17.78 35.10 -3.59
CA TYR A 481 18.54 36.25 -4.06
C TYR A 481 17.70 37.41 -4.59
N TYR A 482 16.41 37.22 -4.89
CA TYR A 482 15.59 38.24 -5.55
C TYR A 482 15.56 39.58 -4.80
N LYS A 483 15.44 39.54 -3.47
CA LYS A 483 15.41 40.75 -2.61
C LYS A 483 16.70 41.56 -2.65
N HIS A 484 17.81 40.96 -3.06
CA HIS A 484 19.14 41.57 -3.10
C HIS A 484 19.54 42.04 -4.51
N ILE A 485 18.62 42.00 -5.48
CA ILE A 485 18.88 42.42 -6.86
C ILE A 485 18.24 43.79 -7.10
N GLU A 486 19.07 44.81 -7.25
CA GLU A 486 18.64 46.14 -7.68
C GLU A 486 18.51 46.15 -9.21
N CYS A 487 17.27 46.20 -9.70
CA CYS A 487 16.89 46.53 -11.08
C CYS A 487 17.76 45.90 -12.19
N SER A 488 17.96 44.57 -12.16
CA SER A 488 18.64 43.88 -13.26
C SER A 488 17.69 43.53 -14.41
N VAL A 489 18.24 43.51 -15.63
CA VAL A 489 17.60 42.85 -16.76
C VAL A 489 18.05 41.40 -16.71
N ASN A 490 17.13 40.42 -16.71
CA ASN A 490 17.39 38.98 -16.52
C ASN A 490 17.53 38.55 -15.04
N VAL A 491 16.55 38.91 -14.20
CA VAL A 491 16.55 38.61 -12.76
C VAL A 491 16.69 37.11 -12.47
N LEU A 492 16.00 36.25 -13.22
CA LEU A 492 16.07 34.80 -13.02
C LEU A 492 17.46 34.23 -13.31
N GLU A 493 18.09 34.72 -14.37
CA GLU A 493 19.45 34.33 -14.74
C GLU A 493 20.46 34.74 -13.66
N VAL A 494 20.38 35.98 -13.17
CA VAL A 494 21.28 36.51 -12.15
C VAL A 494 21.13 35.74 -10.83
N CYS A 495 19.89 35.52 -10.38
CA CYS A 495 19.59 34.68 -9.22
C CYS A 495 20.22 33.29 -9.36
N PHE A 496 19.96 32.62 -10.48
CA PHE A 496 20.45 31.27 -10.74
C PHE A 496 21.98 31.21 -10.81
N SER A 497 22.62 32.12 -11.56
CA SER A 497 24.08 32.21 -11.67
C SER A 497 24.74 32.47 -10.32
N ARG A 498 24.13 33.30 -9.46
CA ARG A 498 24.62 33.56 -8.09
C ARG A 498 24.48 32.32 -7.21
N PHE A 499 23.34 31.64 -7.25
CA PHE A 499 23.12 30.39 -6.51
C PHE A 499 24.08 29.28 -6.93
N MET A 500 24.35 29.13 -8.22
CA MET A 500 25.36 28.19 -8.72
C MET A 500 26.74 28.47 -8.12
N ARG A 501 27.17 29.74 -8.09
CA ARG A 501 28.50 30.15 -7.62
C ARG A 501 28.66 30.10 -6.10
N GLN A 502 27.66 30.56 -5.35
CA GLN A 502 27.75 30.75 -3.90
C GLN A 502 27.31 29.52 -3.10
N ASN A 503 26.41 28.69 -3.66
CA ASN A 503 25.81 27.56 -2.94
C ASN A 503 26.13 26.21 -3.58
N ILE A 504 25.78 26.00 -4.85
CA ILE A 504 25.84 24.66 -5.46
C ILE A 504 27.29 24.21 -5.71
N ILE A 505 28.07 24.96 -6.50
CA ILE A 505 29.42 24.56 -6.90
C ILE A 505 30.35 24.31 -5.69
N PRO A 506 30.34 25.15 -4.64
CA PRO A 506 31.22 24.93 -3.49
C PRO A 506 30.80 23.77 -2.58
N ASN A 507 29.52 23.37 -2.57
CA ASN A 507 29.01 22.50 -1.50
C ASN A 507 28.35 21.18 -1.96
N ALA A 508 27.77 21.10 -3.17
CA ALA A 508 26.87 20.00 -3.60
C ALA A 508 27.52 18.60 -3.75
N LYS A 509 28.77 18.41 -3.32
CA LYS A 509 29.43 17.09 -3.28
C LYS A 509 29.83 16.67 -1.87
N ASN A 510 29.57 17.51 -0.88
CA ASN A 510 29.85 17.25 0.52
C ASN A 510 28.54 16.82 1.19
N ILE A 511 28.23 15.52 1.15
CA ILE A 511 27.00 14.96 1.71
C ILE A 511 27.11 14.99 3.24
N LYS A 512 26.32 15.86 3.88
CA LYS A 512 26.26 15.99 5.35
C LYS A 512 25.07 15.20 5.92
N GLY A 513 24.85 15.30 7.23
CA GLY A 513 23.69 14.72 7.95
C GLY A 513 23.87 13.26 8.35
N SER A 514 23.06 12.78 9.30
CA SER A 514 23.20 11.47 9.93
C SER A 514 22.74 10.30 9.04
N LEU A 515 21.80 10.53 8.13
CA LEU A 515 21.22 9.48 7.29
C LEU A 515 22.14 9.05 6.13
N PHE A 516 22.64 10.03 5.35
CA PHE A 516 23.35 9.77 4.09
C PHE A 516 24.87 9.92 4.19
N CYS A 517 25.43 10.24 5.35
CA CYS A 517 26.88 10.35 5.55
C CYS A 517 27.64 9.05 5.27
N HIS A 518 26.99 7.90 5.44
CA HIS A 518 27.58 6.59 5.18
C HIS A 518 26.57 5.65 4.52
N PRO A 519 26.96 4.86 3.49
CA PRO A 519 26.04 3.94 2.81
C PRO A 519 25.32 2.98 3.76
N VAL A 520 26.03 2.45 4.76
CA VAL A 520 25.44 1.54 5.76
C VAL A 520 24.44 2.26 6.67
N HIS A 521 24.69 3.53 7.04
CA HIS A 521 23.72 4.30 7.83
C HIS A 521 22.42 4.47 7.07
N ALA A 522 22.52 4.79 5.78
CA ALA A 522 21.34 4.93 4.92
C ALA A 522 20.55 3.62 4.85
N VAL A 523 21.19 2.47 4.63
CA VAL A 523 20.50 1.16 4.57
C VAL A 523 19.74 0.86 5.85
N ILE A 524 20.36 1.11 7.00
CA ILE A 524 19.77 0.80 8.31
C ILE A 524 18.67 1.80 8.65
N GLY A 525 18.90 3.10 8.43
CA GLY A 525 17.89 4.14 8.63
C GLY A 525 16.65 3.90 7.75
N MET A 526 16.85 3.56 6.48
CA MET A 526 15.76 3.28 5.54
C MET A 526 14.86 2.11 5.98
N LYS A 527 15.27 1.22 6.89
CA LYS A 527 14.39 0.18 7.45
C LYS A 527 13.26 0.74 8.30
N TYR A 528 13.42 1.93 8.86
CA TYR A 528 12.46 2.56 9.77
C TYR A 528 11.70 3.72 9.13
N ILE A 529 12.05 4.10 7.91
CA ILE A 529 11.60 5.36 7.30
C ILE A 529 10.09 5.40 7.06
N ASP A 530 9.49 4.29 6.62
CA ASP A 530 8.04 4.22 6.35
C ASP A 530 7.23 4.40 7.65
N ARG A 531 7.63 3.70 8.72
CA ARG A 531 6.98 3.81 10.03
C ARG A 531 7.20 5.20 10.65
N CYS A 532 8.38 5.78 10.51
CA CYS A 532 8.62 7.16 10.93
C CYS A 532 7.79 8.17 10.13
N TRP A 533 7.56 7.91 8.84
CA TRP A 533 6.70 8.75 8.01
C TRP A 533 5.24 8.70 8.47
N GLU A 534 4.73 7.52 8.85
CA GLU A 534 3.40 7.38 9.46
C GLU A 534 3.27 8.22 10.74
N VAL A 535 4.29 8.17 11.63
CA VAL A 535 4.33 9.01 12.84
C VAL A 535 4.32 10.49 12.48
N TYR A 536 5.19 10.93 11.57
CA TYR A 536 5.25 12.32 11.13
C TYR A 536 3.89 12.81 10.60
N GLN A 537 3.24 12.00 9.75
CA GLN A 537 1.91 12.33 9.20
C GLN A 537 0.82 12.41 10.27
N ALA A 538 0.85 11.51 11.26
CA ALA A 538 -0.12 11.53 12.35
C ALA A 538 -0.02 12.85 13.15
N TRP A 539 1.19 13.31 13.44
CA TRP A 539 1.43 14.56 14.17
C TRP A 539 1.14 15.82 13.35
N CYS A 540 1.35 15.80 12.02
CA CYS A 540 0.92 16.89 11.13
C CYS A 540 -0.61 17.04 11.14
N LYS A 541 -1.34 15.92 11.07
CA LYS A 541 -2.82 15.91 11.05
C LYS A 541 -3.43 16.32 12.39
N ALA A 542 -2.82 15.92 13.51
CA ALA A 542 -3.40 16.14 14.85
C ALA A 542 -3.39 17.61 15.30
N ASN A 543 -2.51 18.44 14.74
CA ASN A 543 -2.19 19.75 15.31
C ASN A 543 -2.44 20.95 14.39
N THR A 544 -3.12 20.75 13.26
CA THR A 544 -3.33 21.83 12.28
C THR A 544 -4.78 22.30 12.25
N SER A 545 -4.98 23.62 12.36
CA SER A 545 -6.25 24.29 12.06
C SER A 545 -6.29 24.68 10.58
N ALA A 546 -7.03 23.90 9.78
CA ALA A 546 -7.57 24.21 8.45
C ALA A 546 -6.80 25.25 7.61
N LEU A 547 -5.72 24.81 6.92
CA LEU A 547 -5.20 25.30 5.60
C LEU A 547 -3.73 24.90 5.35
N SER A 548 -2.98 24.37 6.34
CA SER A 548 -1.61 23.85 6.16
C SER A 548 -1.41 22.43 6.74
N ASP A 549 -2.26 21.47 6.36
CA ASP A 549 -2.36 20.11 6.94
C ASP A 549 -1.11 19.20 6.77
N GLN A 550 0.06 19.78 6.50
CA GLN A 550 0.99 19.19 5.56
C GLN A 550 2.45 19.16 6.02
N THR A 551 2.82 19.91 7.06
CA THR A 551 4.17 20.01 7.63
C THR A 551 4.09 20.18 9.14
N MET A 552 5.10 19.69 9.87
CA MET A 552 5.22 19.84 11.31
C MET A 552 6.16 21.02 11.64
N THR A 553 5.91 21.77 12.71
CA THR A 553 6.85 22.80 13.20
C THR A 553 7.83 22.25 14.23
N ALA A 554 8.94 22.95 14.47
CA ALA A 554 9.88 22.61 15.53
C ALA A 554 9.20 22.52 16.92
N ARG A 555 8.21 23.37 17.20
CA ARG A 555 7.39 23.31 18.42
C ARG A 555 6.64 21.98 18.54
N HIS A 556 5.97 21.55 17.47
CA HIS A 556 5.27 20.27 17.44
C HIS A 556 6.24 19.10 17.65
N PHE A 557 7.44 19.15 17.04
CA PHE A 557 8.47 18.14 17.24
C PHE A 557 8.94 18.05 18.70
N ILE A 558 9.24 19.20 19.33
CA ILE A 558 9.62 19.26 20.75
C ILE A 558 8.46 18.73 21.62
N TRP A 559 7.23 19.10 21.29
CA TRP A 559 6.07 18.64 22.04
C TRP A 559 5.87 17.13 21.92
N MET A 560 6.06 16.55 20.73
CA MET A 560 6.07 15.10 20.53
C MET A 560 7.08 14.41 21.45
N PHE A 561 8.32 14.93 21.51
CA PHE A 561 9.37 14.39 22.38
C PHE A 561 8.99 14.48 23.86
N LYS A 562 8.39 15.59 24.28
CA LYS A 562 7.91 15.77 25.66
C LYS A 562 6.79 14.80 26.01
N VAL A 563 5.84 14.62 25.09
CA VAL A 563 4.67 13.75 25.27
C VAL A 563 5.05 12.28 25.28
N GLN A 564 6.09 11.90 24.55
CA GLN A 564 6.63 10.53 24.50
C GLN A 564 7.68 10.25 25.58
N ASP A 565 7.92 11.19 26.51
CA ASP A 565 8.95 11.11 27.56
C ASP A 565 10.37 10.82 27.03
N LEU A 566 10.66 11.32 25.82
CA LEU A 566 11.95 11.17 25.14
C LEU A 566 12.92 12.32 25.47
N CYS A 567 12.46 13.36 26.19
CA CYS A 567 13.25 14.52 26.54
C CYS A 567 14.26 14.22 27.66
N ASN A 568 15.55 14.33 27.36
CA ASN A 568 16.53 14.72 28.36
C ASN A 568 16.93 16.18 28.12
N LYS A 569 17.11 16.99 29.17
CA LYS A 569 17.22 18.48 29.12
C LYS A 569 18.26 19.04 28.13
N ASN A 570 19.18 18.22 27.63
CA ASN A 570 20.28 18.63 26.73
C ASN A 570 20.09 18.21 25.25
N ILE A 571 19.13 17.35 24.91
CA ILE A 571 19.06 16.70 23.58
C ILE A 571 18.26 17.54 22.58
N SER A 572 17.10 18.06 23.00
CA SER A 572 16.21 18.84 22.11
C SER A 572 16.81 20.17 21.67
N SER A 573 17.62 20.81 22.53
CA SER A 573 18.29 22.08 22.20
C SER A 573 19.52 21.89 21.31
N LEU A 574 20.30 20.83 21.52
CA LEU A 574 21.50 20.55 20.72
C LEU A 574 21.14 20.22 19.26
N ILE A 575 20.19 19.32 19.06
CA ILE A 575 19.85 18.78 17.73
C ILE A 575 19.20 19.84 16.83
N LEU A 576 18.36 20.72 17.40
CA LEU A 576 17.77 21.81 16.63
C LEU A 576 18.77 22.97 16.36
N SER A 577 19.75 23.17 17.25
CA SER A 577 20.77 24.23 17.10
C SER A 577 21.86 23.91 16.06
N GLU A 578 22.28 22.65 15.93
CA GLU A 578 23.27 22.24 14.92
C GLU A 578 22.66 22.14 13.52
N GLU A 579 21.37 21.82 13.40
CA GLU A 579 20.72 21.60 12.11
C GLU A 579 20.11 22.84 11.48
N ASN A 580 19.77 23.88 12.27
CA ASN A 580 19.23 25.14 11.74
C ASN A 580 19.57 26.35 12.64
N PRO A 581 20.59 27.17 12.27
CA PRO A 581 21.10 28.25 13.11
C PRO A 581 20.06 29.31 13.49
N GLU A 582 19.00 29.46 12.70
CA GLU A 582 17.95 30.46 12.94
C GLU A 582 16.99 30.09 14.08
N ILE A 583 16.99 28.82 14.52
CA ILE A 583 16.22 28.39 15.69
C ILE A 583 16.79 29.03 16.97
N TYR A 584 18.06 29.43 16.96
CA TYR A 584 18.75 30.07 18.09
C TYR A 584 19.57 31.28 17.63
N THR A 585 18.90 32.32 17.14
CA THR A 585 19.56 33.63 17.09
C THR A 585 19.74 34.13 18.54
N THR A 586 20.81 34.87 18.82
CA THR A 586 21.23 35.33 20.17
C THR A 586 20.20 36.16 20.94
N THR A 587 19.01 36.40 20.37
CA THR A 587 17.94 37.20 20.98
C THR A 587 16.55 36.52 21.00
N HIS A 588 16.19 35.58 20.09
CA HIS A 588 14.89 34.88 20.13
C HIS A 588 14.93 33.48 19.48
N SER A 589 14.27 32.49 20.11
CA SER A 589 14.06 31.15 19.52
C SER A 589 12.76 31.09 18.71
N ASN A 590 12.85 30.90 17.39
CA ASN A 590 11.67 30.76 16.53
C ASN A 590 11.24 29.29 16.41
N LEU A 591 10.40 28.82 17.35
CA LEU A 591 9.90 27.44 17.37
C LEU A 591 8.74 27.19 16.37
N ASP A 592 8.28 28.22 15.66
CA ASP A 592 7.23 28.11 14.65
C ASP A 592 7.77 27.73 13.25
N LEU A 593 9.09 27.53 13.12
CA LEU A 593 9.71 27.09 11.88
C LEU A 593 9.21 25.69 11.48
N GLU A 594 8.69 25.59 10.26
CA GLU A 594 8.29 24.32 9.65
C GLU A 594 9.52 23.48 9.32
N ILE A 595 9.48 22.21 9.71
CA ILE A 595 10.52 21.21 9.43
C ILE A 595 10.02 20.17 8.44
N THR A 596 10.89 19.83 7.49
CA THR A 596 10.68 18.73 6.54
C THR A 596 10.81 17.37 7.24
N PHE A 597 10.32 16.32 6.58
CA PHE A 597 10.50 14.97 7.08
C PHE A 597 11.98 14.54 7.13
N LEU A 598 12.85 15.07 6.25
CA LEU A 598 14.29 14.81 6.35
C LEU A 598 14.86 15.29 7.68
N GLU A 599 14.57 16.55 8.06
CA GLU A 599 15.05 17.14 9.32
C GLU A 599 14.49 16.41 10.53
N PHE A 600 13.20 16.07 10.49
CA PHE A 600 12.59 15.21 11.50
C PHE A 600 13.33 13.87 11.66
N PHE A 601 13.62 13.20 10.56
CA PHE A 601 14.18 11.86 10.59
C PHE A 601 15.69 11.85 10.92
N GLU A 602 16.46 12.81 10.40
CA GLU A 602 17.86 13.01 10.80
C GLU A 602 17.95 13.33 12.29
N ALA A 603 17.05 14.15 12.84
CA ALA A 603 16.98 14.42 14.27
C ALA A 603 16.71 13.16 15.11
N LEU A 604 15.83 12.25 14.66
CA LEU A 604 15.61 10.95 15.32
C LEU A 604 16.86 10.07 15.31
N LEU A 605 17.57 10.03 14.18
CA LEU A 605 18.83 9.27 14.06
C LEU A 605 19.91 9.86 14.99
N SER A 606 20.02 11.19 15.05
CA SER A 606 20.92 11.90 15.97
C SER A 606 20.57 11.60 17.43
N CYS A 607 19.29 11.44 17.78
CA CYS A 607 18.88 11.00 19.12
C CYS A 607 19.37 9.59 19.47
N ALA A 608 19.42 8.68 18.49
CA ALA A 608 19.97 7.34 18.69
C ALA A 608 21.49 7.37 18.94
N GLU A 609 22.20 8.38 18.44
CA GLU A 609 23.63 8.60 18.69
C GLU A 609 23.90 9.23 20.06
N VAL A 610 23.10 10.23 20.47
CA VAL A 610 23.30 11.02 21.70
C VAL A 610 22.90 10.28 22.98
N LYS A 611 22.13 9.17 22.92
CA LYS A 611 21.83 8.30 24.08
C LYS A 611 23.09 7.58 24.60
N ARG A 612 23.97 8.34 25.22
CA ARG A 612 25.01 7.92 26.16
C ARG A 612 24.31 7.67 27.50
N ILE A 613 24.09 6.40 27.85
CA ILE A 613 23.85 5.84 29.20
C ILE A 613 22.92 6.64 30.14
N CYS A 614 21.71 6.14 30.35
CA CYS A 614 21.17 6.02 31.70
C CYS A 614 20.66 4.59 31.87
N GLY A 615 21.26 3.87 32.81
CA GLY A 615 20.96 2.48 33.07
C GLY A 615 19.49 2.29 33.41
N ILE A 616 18.84 1.39 32.68
CA ILE A 616 17.73 0.64 33.23
C ILE A 616 18.33 -0.14 34.39
N ARG A 617 17.99 0.24 35.62
CA ARG A 617 18.06 -0.65 36.78
C ARG A 617 17.05 -1.78 36.53
N THR A 618 17.43 -2.80 35.78
CA THR A 618 16.79 -4.11 35.91
C THR A 618 17.54 -4.86 37.00
N ALA A 619 17.03 -4.74 38.21
CA ALA A 619 17.21 -5.79 39.20
C ALA A 619 16.54 -7.05 38.64
N GLN A 620 17.33 -7.94 38.04
CA GLN A 620 17.25 -9.38 38.16
C GLN A 620 18.18 -10.00 37.12
N GLN A 621 19.30 -10.54 37.61
CA GLN A 621 19.94 -11.67 36.97
C GLN A 621 18.94 -12.82 36.91
N SER A 622 18.64 -13.30 35.72
CA SER A 622 18.43 -14.72 35.50
C SER A 622 18.80 -15.08 34.06
N GLN A 623 19.64 -16.09 33.96
CA GLN A 623 20.11 -16.71 32.73
C GLN A 623 18.94 -17.15 31.85
N CYS A 624 19.02 -16.88 30.55
CA CYS A 624 18.66 -17.89 29.56
C CYS A 624 19.31 -17.55 28.22
N GLY A 625 20.09 -18.49 27.69
CA GLY A 625 20.75 -18.38 26.40
C GLY A 625 19.75 -18.43 25.25
N LEU A 626 20.13 -17.80 24.15
CA LEU A 626 19.52 -18.04 22.84
C LEU A 626 20.63 -17.94 21.79
N GLU A 627 21.09 -19.13 21.39
CA GLU A 627 21.77 -19.36 20.12
C GLU A 627 20.88 -18.87 18.98
N TYR A 628 21.44 -18.08 18.06
CA TYR A 628 20.85 -17.96 16.72
C TYR A 628 21.94 -17.92 15.65
N LEU A 629 21.71 -18.73 14.62
CA LEU A 629 22.57 -19.08 13.50
C LEU A 629 23.18 -17.85 12.80
N GLY A 630 24.52 -17.83 12.74
CA GLY A 630 25.27 -17.04 11.77
C GLY A 630 25.34 -17.79 10.43
N GLU A 631 24.74 -17.24 9.38
CA GLU A 631 25.13 -17.56 8.01
C GLU A 631 26.37 -16.73 7.64
N THR A 632 27.54 -17.34 7.79
CA THR A 632 28.81 -16.75 7.38
C THR A 632 29.02 -16.93 5.88
N VAL A 633 29.16 -15.79 5.19
CA VAL A 633 29.69 -15.68 3.83
C VAL A 633 31.08 -16.32 3.77
N ARG A 634 31.21 -17.38 2.98
CA ARG A 634 32.50 -18.01 2.66
C ARG A 634 33.26 -17.17 1.64
N THR A 635 34.47 -16.76 1.97
CA THR A 635 35.54 -16.48 0.99
C THR A 635 36.78 -17.30 1.33
N LEU A 636 37.25 -18.00 0.30
CA LEU A 636 38.37 -18.95 0.28
C LEU A 636 39.74 -18.26 0.22
N ARG A 637 40.71 -18.80 0.98
CA ARG A 637 42.20 -18.86 0.84
C ARG A 637 42.76 -18.78 2.27
N GLY A 638 43.70 -19.58 2.76
CA GLY A 638 44.66 -20.55 2.24
C GLY A 638 45.76 -20.62 3.32
N GLU A 639 46.15 -21.83 3.71
CA GLU A 639 46.82 -22.20 4.98
C GLU A 639 48.24 -21.64 5.20
N ARG A 640 48.63 -21.46 6.49
CA ARG A 640 49.81 -22.10 7.11
C ARG A 640 49.85 -21.92 8.64
N ARG A 641 50.49 -22.90 9.31
CA ARG A 641 50.44 -23.23 10.74
C ARG A 641 51.57 -22.63 11.58
N ASP A 642 51.30 -22.65 12.89
CA ASP A 642 52.15 -23.05 14.04
C ASP A 642 52.59 -22.01 15.11
N SER A 643 52.15 -22.37 16.33
CA SER A 643 52.72 -22.26 17.70
C SER A 643 52.82 -20.93 18.49
N SER A 644 52.16 -20.98 19.65
CA SER A 644 52.09 -20.09 20.84
C SER A 644 53.42 -19.94 21.63
N PRO A 645 53.42 -19.31 22.83
CA PRO A 645 52.89 -18.01 23.28
C PRO A 645 54.00 -17.15 23.95
N LEU A 646 53.78 -15.85 24.23
CA LEU A 646 54.28 -15.17 25.46
C LEU A 646 53.91 -13.66 25.53
N SER A 647 53.39 -13.31 26.71
CA SER A 647 53.50 -12.03 27.44
C SER A 647 53.08 -10.70 26.80
N GLN A 648 51.91 -10.24 27.25
CA GLN A 648 51.63 -8.91 27.81
C GLN A 648 52.54 -7.75 27.37
N TRP A 649 52.05 -6.92 26.45
CA TRP A 649 52.34 -5.50 26.44
C TRP A 649 51.03 -4.72 26.22
N ASN A 650 50.68 -3.89 27.19
CA ASN A 650 49.60 -2.91 27.10
C ASN A 650 49.83 -2.03 25.86
N SER A 651 48.82 -1.92 25.00
CA SER A 651 48.73 -0.88 23.99
C SER A 651 47.28 -0.37 23.92
N PRO A 652 47.09 0.94 23.66
CA PRO A 652 45.77 1.55 23.70
C PRO A 652 44.89 0.90 22.63
N GLN A 653 43.64 0.59 22.98
CA GLN A 653 42.66 0.04 22.05
C GLN A 653 42.58 0.93 20.80
N VAL A 654 43.17 0.46 19.71
CA VAL A 654 42.92 1.01 18.38
C VAL A 654 41.48 0.65 18.06
N TYR A 655 40.57 1.62 18.23
CA TYR A 655 39.19 1.47 17.80
C TYR A 655 39.17 1.26 16.28
N THR A 656 38.78 0.07 15.83
CA THR A 656 38.57 -0.20 14.41
C THR A 656 37.25 0.45 13.99
N ALA A 657 37.23 1.09 12.81
CA ALA A 657 36.03 1.75 12.27
C ALA A 657 34.83 0.79 12.14
N GLU A 658 35.09 -0.51 11.97
CA GLU A 658 34.07 -1.56 11.95
C GLU A 658 33.32 -1.69 13.29
N GLY A 659 34.03 -1.59 14.43
CA GLY A 659 33.42 -1.69 15.76
C GLY A 659 32.60 -0.45 16.13
N GLU A 660 32.83 0.71 15.53
CA GLU A 660 31.99 1.90 15.72
C GLU A 660 30.67 1.79 14.95
N LEU A 661 30.73 1.28 13.72
CA LEU A 661 29.58 1.06 12.87
C LEU A 661 28.62 0.04 13.47
N GLU A 662 29.12 -1.12 13.92
CA GLU A 662 28.27 -2.13 14.57
C GLU A 662 27.56 -1.59 15.82
N ARG A 663 28.28 -0.81 16.63
CA ARG A 663 27.70 -0.14 17.79
C ARG A 663 26.62 0.86 17.39
N TRP A 664 26.81 1.62 16.31
CA TRP A 664 25.79 2.53 15.78
C TRP A 664 24.54 1.79 15.29
N ILE A 665 24.71 0.69 14.57
CA ILE A 665 23.61 -0.15 14.09
C ILE A 665 22.77 -0.67 15.26
N HIS A 666 23.44 -1.22 16.28
CA HIS A 666 22.77 -1.75 17.47
C HIS A 666 21.97 -0.66 18.19
N ARG A 667 22.58 0.51 18.43
CA ARG A 667 21.90 1.65 19.09
C ARG A 667 20.70 2.15 18.31
N THR A 668 20.84 2.30 17.00
CA THR A 668 19.76 2.76 16.11
C THR A 668 18.59 1.79 16.16
N HIS A 669 18.87 0.49 16.04
CA HIS A 669 17.83 -0.53 16.17
C HIS A 669 17.14 -0.46 17.54
N GLN A 670 17.90 -0.42 18.62
CA GLN A 670 17.37 -0.36 19.98
C GLN A 670 16.51 0.89 20.22
N PHE A 671 16.95 2.06 19.74
CA PHE A 671 16.21 3.31 19.86
C PHE A 671 14.84 3.19 19.20
N PHE A 672 14.77 2.74 17.95
CA PHE A 672 13.50 2.65 17.23
C PHE A 672 12.58 1.56 17.78
N THR A 673 13.10 0.35 18.03
CA THR A 673 12.25 -0.80 18.40
C THR A 673 11.87 -0.83 19.87
N GLN A 674 12.72 -0.31 20.76
CA GLN A 674 12.49 -0.37 22.21
C GLN A 674 12.11 0.97 22.84
N THR A 675 12.39 2.11 22.18
CA THR A 675 12.06 3.44 22.72
C THR A 675 11.01 4.16 21.89
N PHE A 676 11.32 4.54 20.65
CA PHE A 676 10.54 5.51 19.88
C PHE A 676 9.16 4.98 19.48
N PHE A 677 9.09 3.82 18.81
CA PHE A 677 7.79 3.29 18.38
C PHE A 677 6.90 2.84 19.55
N PRO A 678 7.41 2.12 20.57
CA PRO A 678 6.58 1.78 21.73
C PRO A 678 6.04 3.02 22.46
N ALA A 679 6.83 4.08 22.60
CA ALA A 679 6.37 5.33 23.24
C ALA A 679 5.25 6.00 22.43
N HIS A 680 5.38 6.03 21.10
CA HIS A 680 4.33 6.56 20.22
C HIS A 680 3.03 5.75 20.32
N GLU A 681 3.11 4.42 20.28
CA GLU A 681 1.95 3.53 20.39
C GLU A 681 1.24 3.66 21.74
N HIS A 682 2.00 3.72 22.83
CA HIS A 682 1.46 3.95 24.17
C HIS A 682 0.69 5.27 24.24
N ASN A 683 1.25 6.35 23.68
CA ASN A 683 0.59 7.64 23.68
C ASN A 683 -0.69 7.67 22.82
N LEU A 684 -0.70 6.96 21.69
CA LEU A 684 -1.88 6.82 20.84
C LEU A 684 -3.02 6.10 21.57
N LEU A 685 -2.70 5.06 22.36
CA LEU A 685 -3.67 4.37 23.20
C LEU A 685 -4.23 5.27 24.30
N LEU A 686 -3.36 5.97 25.03
CA LEU A 686 -3.79 6.93 26.06
C LEU A 686 -4.72 8.01 25.50
N THR A 687 -4.40 8.55 24.32
CA THR A 687 -5.24 9.58 23.69
C THR A 687 -6.62 9.05 23.31
N LYS A 688 -6.69 7.80 22.81
CA LYS A 688 -7.98 7.14 22.54
C LYS A 688 -8.79 6.90 23.81
N GLU A 689 -8.16 6.39 24.86
CA GLU A 689 -8.82 6.17 26.16
C GLU A 689 -9.36 7.48 26.75
N VAL A 690 -8.60 8.57 26.68
CA VAL A 690 -9.05 9.90 27.14
C VAL A 690 -10.22 10.41 26.30
N GLN A 691 -10.20 10.25 24.97
CA GLN A 691 -11.30 10.64 24.11
C GLN A 691 -12.57 9.82 24.38
N GLU A 692 -12.44 8.51 24.58
CA GLU A 692 -13.54 7.63 24.94
C GLU A 692 -14.15 8.01 26.30
N GLU A 693 -13.31 8.33 27.29
CA GLU A 693 -13.74 8.79 28.61
C GLU A 693 -14.45 10.15 28.54
N GLN A 694 -13.96 11.09 27.72
CA GLN A 694 -14.64 12.36 27.49
C GLN A 694 -16.02 12.15 26.83
N LEU A 695 -16.12 11.28 25.84
CA LEU A 695 -17.39 10.92 25.19
C LEU A 695 -18.36 10.26 26.18
N ARG A 696 -17.88 9.37 27.06
CA ARG A 696 -18.69 8.79 28.14
C ARG A 696 -19.21 9.85 29.10
N ARG A 697 -18.39 10.82 29.50
CA ARG A 697 -18.81 11.94 30.37
C ARG A 697 -19.87 12.81 29.71
N ILE A 698 -19.70 13.15 28.43
CA ILE A 698 -20.69 13.93 27.67
C ILE A 698 -22.01 13.14 27.55
N GLY A 699 -21.94 11.84 27.27
CA GLY A 699 -23.10 10.95 27.24
C GLY A 699 -23.83 10.93 28.58
N ASN A 700 -23.11 10.71 29.68
CA ASN A 700 -23.69 10.71 31.04
C ASN A 700 -24.33 12.06 31.40
N HIS A 701 -23.70 13.17 31.01
CA HIS A 701 -24.24 14.50 31.28
C HIS A 701 -25.53 14.76 30.50
N LYS A 702 -25.64 14.24 29.27
CA LYS A 702 -26.85 14.32 28.44
C LYS A 702 -27.98 13.48 29.02
N THR A 703 -27.69 12.25 29.44
CA THR A 703 -28.67 11.37 30.12
C THR A 703 -29.19 11.98 31.41
N ALA A 704 -28.32 12.60 32.21
CA ALA A 704 -28.72 13.32 33.42
C ALA A 704 -29.60 14.55 33.12
N LEU A 705 -29.31 15.29 32.04
CA LEU A 705 -30.11 16.43 31.61
C LEU A 705 -31.51 16.00 31.11
N ASP A 706 -31.58 14.89 30.38
CA ASP A 706 -32.85 14.36 29.87
C ASP A 706 -33.72 13.80 31.02
N GLY A 707 -33.13 13.10 31.99
CA GLY A 707 -33.83 12.67 33.21
C GLY A 707 -34.32 13.85 34.07
N ALA A 708 -33.55 14.94 34.17
CA ALA A 708 -33.97 16.15 34.86
C ALA A 708 -35.15 16.85 34.15
N LYS A 709 -35.16 16.87 32.82
CA LYS A 709 -36.31 17.39 32.03
C LYS A 709 -37.55 16.54 32.19
N GLU A 710 -37.40 15.22 32.26
CA GLU A 710 -38.51 14.29 32.44
C GLU A 710 -39.11 14.41 33.84
N THR A 711 -38.27 14.56 34.86
CA THR A 711 -38.68 14.85 36.24
C THR A 711 -39.41 16.21 36.33
N ALA A 712 -38.89 17.24 35.66
CA ALA A 712 -39.54 18.56 35.61
C ALA A 712 -40.90 18.53 34.90
N ARG A 713 -41.09 17.67 33.88
CA ARG A 713 -42.40 17.43 33.26
C ARG A 713 -43.37 16.72 34.20
N TYR A 714 -42.87 15.82 35.04
CA TYR A 714 -43.69 15.09 36.02
C TYR A 714 -44.19 15.97 37.17
N PHE A 715 -43.45 17.03 37.53
CA PHE A 715 -43.88 18.01 38.54
C PHE A 715 -44.74 19.16 37.98
N ASN A 716 -44.77 19.34 36.67
CA ASN A 716 -45.59 20.36 35.99
C ASN A 716 -46.92 19.82 35.44
N ASN A 717 -47.17 18.52 35.56
CA ASN A 717 -48.47 17.86 35.37
C ASN A 717 -49.02 17.46 36.73
#